data_AF-A0A7C4ZTR1-F1
#
_entry.id   AF-A0A7C4ZTR1-F1
#
_cell.length_a   1.000
_cell.length_b   1.000
_cell.length_c   1.000
_cell.angle_alpha   90.00
_cell.angle_beta   90.00
_cell.angle_gamma   90.00
#
_symmetry.space_group_name_H-M   'P 1'
#
loop_
_entity.id
_entity.type
_entity.pdbx_description
1 polymer ?
#
loop_
_entity_poly.entity_id
_entity_poly.type
_entity_poly.pdbx_seq_one_letter_code
_entity_poly.pdbx_strand_id
1 'polypeptide(L)'
;MSVRSVGFERYVVVLIFLATVVLTQLTIPTFAQPVPNGGWLDEIVFFKETDANKMFDMIEKGEAQEWQWTAPQTLIDKIKASDKVGYVTSAGVFFTLDVNPCTFRSGFNPFVNAKIREALNYIVDREYLAYTVMKGAGRPKYTILVSGFPDYGQLIDVAKMIESKYKFNPDTAKEIIYREMSGMGAVLKDGKWYYNDKEVVIKFIIRIEDARRDIGDFIASQLEKLGFVVDRQYKPASEAFPIRYSSDARDGLWHLYTGGYESGFDQSGDFWSFFAGAYLDQGAVHDPVFSEIARRLSTADYASLDEKISLMKKALVMSVEDSTYIGLVDRLSIFMVSKDIVAAYHLSAGPWRMPWSRTVRFKDKVGGTIRVGEQDLLVEVMNPVSLGGWVWDMAVYMPTQDYGFMESPYSNALIPLRVKEYSIEVIREIAIKQTPEVKTVDQVRVPPDAIAAWDVVNKKYVNVGENKYAKAKVTLVYDSPLGTYHDGTNITLADFMFWFALGFERANSSSKIFDESSVPGFIATMKPFIGFKVIRNNPVTVEIYVNMTHIEPTRLADWAAQRFTLSGFPYFPWHDLAVAILARQDGKLGFSALEAKSLGCERVNFMYGPSMAILNEYLDKAISAKYVPEWIKDYVTPDEAVARYQKLKEFYNNYKHFWVGCGPYYLYSVDPVGKVAVLKAFREYVYKADKFDWLLKISTPEASLKVPENVVPGIATNITVTVSSNGEPYPRSNIEKVMYLITDQAGNMLLSGVARETTTEGLYQISLNETETSKLSPGTVTVIVYAFSNIVAVPGSGEATIVVIPPTSYITLELNRVRQEMEARLSALEALNTQVSNLSSELNSLKSTLNIAVGLGVGAIIIAIVALVFSIRKKQ
;
A
#
# COMPACT_ATOMS: atom_id res chain seq x y z
N MET A 1 -77.23 -31.29 44.83
CA MET A 1 -75.77 -31.19 44.99
C MET A 1 -75.15 -31.20 43.61
N SER A 2 -74.74 -30.03 43.12
CA SER A 2 -74.14 -29.84 41.79
C SER A 2 -72.78 -29.21 42.00
N VAL A 3 -71.71 -29.98 41.80
CA VAL A 3 -70.36 -29.47 41.53
C VAL A 3 -69.82 -30.33 40.39
N ARG A 4 -70.07 -29.90 39.16
CA ARG A 4 -69.49 -30.54 37.96
C ARG A 4 -68.03 -30.11 37.82
N SER A 5 -67.17 -31.11 37.69
CA SER A 5 -65.71 -31.10 37.62
C SER A 5 -65.13 -30.48 36.34
N VAL A 6 -65.31 -29.16 36.14
CA VAL A 6 -64.72 -28.44 34.99
C VAL A 6 -63.39 -27.74 35.34
N GLY A 7 -62.76 -28.10 36.46
CA GLY A 7 -61.52 -27.47 36.91
C GLY A 7 -60.27 -28.02 36.22
N PHE A 8 -60.03 -29.34 36.30
CA PHE A 8 -58.67 -29.87 36.16
C PHE A 8 -58.13 -29.85 34.72
N GLU A 9 -58.91 -30.21 33.72
CA GLU A 9 -58.44 -30.23 32.32
C GLU A 9 -58.14 -28.84 31.76
N ARG A 10 -58.91 -27.81 32.16
CA ARG A 10 -58.64 -26.42 31.75
C ARG A 10 -57.35 -25.88 32.39
N TYR A 11 -57.05 -26.24 33.63
CA TYR A 11 -55.77 -25.89 34.25
C TYR A 11 -54.59 -26.58 33.58
N VAL A 12 -54.73 -27.85 33.16
CA VAL A 12 -53.67 -28.57 32.45
C VAL A 12 -53.42 -27.97 31.07
N VAL A 13 -54.46 -27.62 30.31
CA VAL A 13 -54.30 -26.98 28.99
C VAL A 13 -53.69 -25.58 29.12
N VAL A 14 -54.09 -24.80 30.13
CA VAL A 14 -53.52 -23.47 30.39
C VAL A 14 -52.07 -23.58 30.89
N LEU A 15 -51.73 -24.58 31.71
CA LEU A 15 -50.36 -24.85 32.15
C LEU A 15 -49.47 -25.33 31.02
N ILE A 16 -49.96 -26.20 30.13
CA ILE A 16 -49.23 -26.61 28.93
C ILE A 16 -49.04 -25.40 28.03
N PHE A 17 -50.08 -24.60 27.75
CA PHE A 17 -49.96 -23.41 26.92
C PHE A 17 -49.01 -22.36 27.51
N LEU A 18 -49.05 -22.11 28.83
CA LEU A 18 -48.09 -21.24 29.52
C LEU A 18 -46.67 -21.83 29.50
N ALA A 19 -46.50 -23.14 29.66
CA ALA A 19 -45.20 -23.78 29.54
C ALA A 19 -44.65 -23.68 28.11
N THR A 20 -45.48 -23.85 27.08
CA THR A 20 -45.07 -23.69 25.67
C THR A 20 -44.72 -22.23 25.36
N VAL A 21 -45.50 -21.26 25.87
CA VAL A 21 -45.22 -19.82 25.70
C VAL A 21 -43.93 -19.41 26.42
N VAL A 22 -43.70 -19.91 27.64
CA VAL A 22 -42.45 -19.67 28.39
C VAL A 22 -41.26 -20.38 27.73
N LEU A 23 -41.45 -21.57 27.14
CA LEU A 23 -40.41 -22.26 26.36
C LEU A 23 -40.11 -21.56 25.03
N THR A 24 -41.07 -20.88 24.39
CA THR A 24 -40.83 -20.05 23.19
C THR A 24 -40.25 -18.67 23.50
N GLN A 25 -40.30 -18.22 24.76
CA GLN A 25 -39.68 -16.97 25.22
C GLN A 25 -38.33 -17.16 25.89
N LEU A 26 -37.88 -18.42 26.08
CA LEU A 26 -36.48 -18.72 26.34
C LEU A 26 -35.69 -18.48 25.05
N THR A 27 -35.34 -17.22 24.80
CA THR A 27 -34.17 -16.92 23.99
C THR A 27 -33.00 -17.59 24.70
N ILE A 28 -32.54 -18.73 24.16
CA ILE A 28 -31.22 -19.23 24.51
C ILE A 28 -30.30 -18.07 24.12
N PRO A 29 -29.60 -17.41 25.05
CA PRO A 29 -28.60 -16.44 24.66
C PRO A 29 -27.65 -17.19 23.74
N THR A 30 -27.63 -16.84 22.46
CA THR A 30 -26.58 -17.24 21.55
C THR A 30 -25.33 -16.61 22.12
N PHE A 31 -24.64 -17.35 22.99
CA PHE A 31 -23.32 -16.98 23.45
C PHE A 31 -22.45 -16.89 22.19
N ALA A 32 -22.07 -15.66 21.83
CA ALA A 32 -21.05 -15.47 20.81
C ALA A 32 -19.84 -16.33 21.20
N GLN A 33 -19.35 -17.14 20.26
CA GLN A 33 -18.17 -17.97 20.53
C GLN A 33 -17.04 -17.07 21.03
N PRO A 34 -16.34 -17.44 22.12
CA PRO A 34 -15.29 -16.60 22.66
C PRO A 34 -14.19 -16.41 21.61
N VAL A 35 -13.71 -15.17 21.47
CA VAL A 35 -12.62 -14.87 20.53
C VAL A 35 -11.37 -15.66 20.95
N PRO A 36 -10.81 -16.50 20.07
CA PRO A 36 -9.65 -17.32 20.41
C PRO A 36 -8.38 -16.47 20.44
N ASN A 37 -7.35 -16.99 21.10
CA ASN A 37 -5.99 -16.53 20.85
C ASN A 37 -5.49 -17.10 19.52
N GLY A 38 -4.54 -16.41 18.89
CA GLY A 38 -4.03 -16.78 17.56
C GLY A 38 -4.91 -16.24 16.44
N GLY A 39 -4.87 -16.90 15.28
CA GLY A 39 -5.74 -16.54 14.15
C GLY A 39 -7.20 -16.99 14.34
N TRP A 40 -8.10 -16.45 13.52
CA TRP A 40 -9.53 -16.79 13.59
C TRP A 40 -9.82 -18.22 13.14
N LEU A 41 -9.10 -18.73 12.14
CA LEU A 41 -9.29 -20.05 11.56
C LEU A 41 -8.67 -21.13 12.47
N ASP A 42 -9.03 -22.39 12.26
CA ASP A 42 -8.34 -23.53 12.88
C ASP A 42 -7.19 -24.02 12.01
N GLU A 43 -7.37 -23.94 10.68
CA GLU A 43 -6.43 -24.50 9.71
C GLU A 43 -6.43 -23.69 8.40
N ILE A 44 -5.25 -23.58 7.79
CA ILE A 44 -5.04 -23.01 6.45
C ILE A 44 -4.28 -24.05 5.63
N VAL A 45 -4.83 -24.45 4.49
CA VAL A 45 -4.20 -25.41 3.58
C VAL A 45 -3.81 -24.68 2.30
N PHE A 46 -2.51 -24.50 2.10
CA PHE A 46 -1.94 -24.01 0.84
C PHE A 46 -1.72 -25.18 -0.12
N PHE A 47 -2.11 -25.02 -1.38
CA PHE A 47 -1.89 -26.03 -2.42
C PHE A 47 -1.61 -25.38 -3.78
N LYS A 48 -0.87 -26.10 -4.63
CA LYS A 48 -0.61 -25.65 -6.00
C LYS A 48 -1.82 -25.88 -6.92
N GLU A 49 -2.24 -24.84 -7.61
CA GLU A 49 -3.15 -24.89 -8.74
C GLU A 49 -2.86 -23.76 -9.73
N THR A 50 -2.52 -24.13 -10.96
CA THR A 50 -2.13 -23.21 -12.03
C THR A 50 -3.30 -22.81 -12.93
N ASP A 51 -4.37 -23.60 -12.98
CA ASP A 51 -5.55 -23.32 -13.80
C ASP A 51 -6.57 -22.43 -13.07
N ALA A 52 -6.67 -21.19 -13.55
CA ALA A 52 -7.59 -20.19 -13.02
C ALA A 52 -9.07 -20.61 -13.13
N ASN A 53 -9.48 -21.31 -14.20
CA ASN A 53 -10.88 -21.73 -14.35
C ASN A 53 -11.22 -22.81 -13.34
N LYS A 54 -10.29 -23.74 -13.10
CA LYS A 54 -10.44 -24.75 -12.06
C LYS A 54 -10.52 -24.11 -10.68
N MET A 55 -9.68 -23.10 -10.39
CA MET A 55 -9.79 -22.36 -9.12
C MET A 55 -11.12 -21.64 -8.97
N PHE A 56 -11.63 -21.00 -10.02
CA PHE A 56 -12.97 -20.42 -10.00
C PHE A 56 -14.01 -21.47 -9.60
N ASP A 57 -14.00 -22.63 -10.28
CA ASP A 57 -15.00 -23.68 -10.05
C ASP A 57 -14.86 -24.29 -8.64
N MET A 58 -13.65 -24.44 -8.12
CA MET A 58 -13.38 -24.89 -6.74
C MET A 58 -13.93 -23.89 -5.72
N ILE A 59 -13.74 -22.59 -5.93
CA ILE A 59 -14.28 -21.55 -5.03
C ILE A 59 -15.81 -21.54 -5.10
N GLU A 60 -16.40 -21.64 -6.29
CA GLU A 60 -17.85 -21.68 -6.49
C GLU A 60 -18.51 -22.91 -5.82
N LYS A 61 -17.80 -24.04 -5.76
CA LYS A 61 -18.24 -25.25 -5.06
C LYS A 61 -17.93 -25.24 -3.57
N GLY A 62 -17.14 -24.28 -3.08
CA GLY A 62 -16.65 -24.23 -1.69
C GLY A 62 -15.52 -25.21 -1.38
N GLU A 63 -14.92 -25.83 -2.40
CA GLU A 63 -13.75 -26.71 -2.29
C GLU A 63 -12.45 -25.93 -2.05
N ALA A 64 -12.42 -24.65 -2.42
CA ALA A 64 -11.39 -23.68 -2.07
C ALA A 64 -12.03 -22.35 -1.62
N GLN A 65 -11.25 -21.51 -0.95
CA GLN A 65 -11.73 -20.22 -0.44
C GLN A 65 -11.03 -19.04 -1.08
N GLU A 66 -9.81 -19.22 -1.57
CA GLU A 66 -9.02 -18.12 -2.12
C GLU A 66 -8.01 -18.64 -3.15
N TRP A 67 -7.70 -17.81 -4.15
CA TRP A 67 -6.55 -18.00 -5.03
C TRP A 67 -5.64 -16.79 -4.92
N GLN A 68 -4.44 -16.97 -4.37
CA GLN A 68 -3.49 -15.87 -4.11
C GLN A 68 -2.64 -15.53 -5.35
N TRP A 69 -3.22 -15.70 -6.53
CA TRP A 69 -2.69 -15.22 -7.79
C TRP A 69 -3.70 -14.39 -8.56
N THR A 70 -3.17 -13.49 -9.40
CA THR A 70 -4.03 -12.64 -10.23
C THR A 70 -4.80 -13.50 -11.24
N ALA A 71 -6.11 -13.35 -11.24
CA ALA A 71 -7.01 -13.92 -12.22
C ALA A 71 -6.63 -13.41 -13.61
N PRO A 72 -6.65 -14.30 -14.63
CA PRO A 72 -6.52 -13.87 -16.00
C PRO A 72 -7.72 -13.01 -16.38
N GLN A 73 -7.46 -12.05 -17.25
CA GLN A 73 -8.43 -11.07 -17.71
C GLN A 73 -9.72 -11.68 -18.28
N THR A 74 -9.61 -12.89 -18.85
CA THR A 74 -10.73 -13.65 -19.42
C THR A 74 -11.75 -14.13 -18.39
N LEU A 75 -11.43 -14.12 -17.10
CA LEU A 75 -12.33 -14.57 -16.03
C LEU A 75 -13.09 -13.44 -15.33
N ILE A 76 -12.74 -12.17 -15.58
CA ILE A 76 -13.29 -11.04 -14.81
C ILE A 76 -14.81 -10.97 -14.87
N ASP A 77 -15.40 -11.12 -16.07
CA ASP A 77 -16.85 -11.06 -16.21
C ASP A 77 -17.55 -12.25 -15.52
N LYS A 78 -16.92 -13.44 -15.57
CA LYS A 78 -17.41 -14.64 -14.85
C LYS A 78 -17.37 -14.42 -13.34
N ILE A 79 -16.30 -13.81 -12.81
CA ILE A 79 -16.15 -13.44 -11.40
C ILE A 79 -17.22 -12.44 -10.97
N LYS A 80 -17.41 -11.36 -11.74
CA LYS A 80 -18.41 -10.33 -11.43
C LYS A 80 -19.85 -10.87 -11.43
N ALA A 81 -20.14 -11.84 -12.28
CA ALA A 81 -21.47 -12.45 -12.40
C ALA A 81 -21.75 -13.55 -11.34
N SER A 82 -20.74 -14.02 -10.60
CA SER A 82 -20.93 -15.12 -9.64
C SER A 82 -21.55 -14.64 -8.33
N ASP A 83 -22.48 -15.43 -7.77
CA ASP A 83 -23.05 -15.19 -6.44
C ASP A 83 -22.16 -15.68 -5.30
N LYS A 84 -21.13 -16.49 -5.61
CA LYS A 84 -20.25 -17.12 -4.61
C LYS A 84 -18.80 -16.68 -4.72
N VAL A 85 -18.30 -16.51 -5.94
CA VAL A 85 -16.94 -16.02 -6.19
C VAL A 85 -16.97 -14.50 -6.15
N GLY A 86 -16.16 -13.93 -5.29
CA GLY A 86 -15.84 -12.51 -5.21
C GLY A 86 -14.41 -12.26 -5.65
N TYR A 87 -13.97 -11.01 -5.50
CA TYR A 87 -12.60 -10.63 -5.78
C TYR A 87 -12.12 -9.50 -4.87
N VAL A 88 -10.81 -9.40 -4.76
CA VAL A 88 -10.10 -8.26 -4.19
C VAL A 88 -9.05 -7.77 -5.17
N THR A 89 -8.72 -6.49 -5.09
CA THR A 89 -7.79 -5.86 -6.04
C THR A 89 -6.53 -5.35 -5.36
N SER A 90 -5.41 -5.44 -6.05
CA SER A 90 -4.18 -4.70 -5.70
C SER A 90 -3.61 -3.99 -6.94
N ALA A 91 -2.88 -2.90 -6.72
CA ALA A 91 -2.38 -2.02 -7.78
C ALA A 91 -0.87 -1.73 -7.68
N GLY A 92 -0.10 -2.58 -6.99
CA GLY A 92 1.35 -2.38 -6.82
C GLY A 92 2.23 -2.89 -7.96
N VAL A 93 1.69 -3.71 -8.86
CA VAL A 93 2.45 -4.35 -9.94
C VAL A 93 2.37 -3.53 -11.21
N PHE A 94 3.49 -3.37 -11.90
CA PHE A 94 3.56 -2.66 -13.18
C PHE A 94 4.57 -3.32 -14.13
N PHE A 95 4.41 -3.02 -15.42
CA PHE A 95 5.32 -3.47 -16.46
C PHE A 95 6.17 -2.33 -17.02
N THR A 96 7.39 -2.68 -17.39
CA THR A 96 8.39 -1.77 -17.96
C THR A 96 9.02 -2.36 -19.21
N LEU A 97 9.57 -1.48 -20.05
CA LEU A 97 10.62 -1.84 -20.99
C LEU A 97 11.94 -1.45 -20.33
N ASP A 98 12.72 -2.45 -19.96
CA ASP A 98 14.06 -2.27 -19.41
C ASP A 98 15.05 -2.13 -20.57
N VAL A 99 15.95 -1.17 -20.46
CA VAL A 99 16.91 -0.83 -21.50
C VAL A 99 18.31 -0.98 -20.92
N ASN A 100 19.19 -1.73 -21.59
CA ASN A 100 20.58 -1.89 -21.18
C ASN A 100 21.39 -0.62 -21.56
N PRO A 101 21.83 0.20 -20.60
CA PRO A 101 22.52 1.45 -20.90
C PRO A 101 24.03 1.27 -21.05
N CYS A 102 24.56 0.06 -20.84
CA CYS A 102 25.99 -0.18 -20.73
C CYS A 102 26.67 -0.26 -22.12
N THR A 103 27.89 0.27 -22.20
CA THR A 103 28.78 0.01 -23.33
C THR A 103 29.17 -1.46 -23.32
N PHE A 104 28.93 -2.16 -24.42
CA PHE A 104 29.29 -3.56 -24.53
C PHE A 104 30.80 -3.75 -24.70
N ARG A 105 31.33 -4.83 -24.13
CA ARG A 105 32.72 -5.27 -24.34
C ARG A 105 32.98 -5.61 -25.81
N SER A 106 31.94 -6.06 -26.51
CA SER A 106 31.96 -6.34 -27.94
C SER A 106 30.59 -6.07 -28.56
N GLY A 107 30.59 -5.52 -29.78
CA GLY A 107 29.37 -5.14 -30.48
C GLY A 107 28.97 -3.68 -30.25
N PHE A 108 27.91 -3.26 -30.93
CA PHE A 108 27.36 -1.91 -30.86
C PHE A 108 26.07 -1.92 -30.04
N ASN A 109 25.98 -1.04 -29.04
CA ASN A 109 24.75 -0.81 -28.29
C ASN A 109 24.28 0.64 -28.55
N PRO A 110 23.19 0.88 -29.31
CA PRO A 110 22.69 2.23 -29.54
C PRO A 110 22.15 2.88 -28.26
N PHE A 111 21.75 2.07 -27.27
CA PHE A 111 21.11 2.55 -26.05
C PHE A 111 22.09 3.10 -25.00
N VAL A 112 23.39 3.15 -25.28
CA VAL A 112 24.31 4.00 -24.50
C VAL A 112 23.95 5.48 -24.63
N ASN A 113 23.30 5.88 -25.75
CA ASN A 113 22.81 7.23 -25.96
C ASN A 113 21.43 7.42 -25.29
N ALA A 114 21.40 8.26 -24.25
CA ALA A 114 20.17 8.58 -23.51
C ALA A 114 19.06 9.18 -24.40
N LYS A 115 19.38 9.92 -25.47
CA LYS A 115 18.38 10.46 -26.39
C LYS A 115 17.69 9.39 -27.22
N ILE A 116 18.40 8.31 -27.57
CA ILE A 116 17.78 7.14 -28.21
C ILE A 116 16.87 6.43 -27.21
N ARG A 117 17.28 6.30 -25.93
CA ARG A 117 16.42 5.73 -24.87
C ARG A 117 15.17 6.58 -24.63
N GLU A 118 15.31 7.89 -24.44
CA GLU A 118 14.20 8.84 -24.28
C GLU A 118 13.20 8.70 -25.44
N ALA A 119 13.70 8.60 -26.68
CA ALA A 119 12.89 8.46 -27.88
C ALA A 119 12.01 7.19 -27.91
N LEU A 120 12.41 6.12 -27.21
CA LEU A 120 11.61 4.90 -27.10
C LEU A 120 10.27 5.15 -26.39
N ASN A 121 10.13 6.20 -25.57
CA ASN A 121 8.84 6.52 -24.95
C ASN A 121 7.75 6.83 -25.99
N TYR A 122 8.13 7.44 -27.12
CA TYR A 122 7.20 7.85 -28.16
C TYR A 122 6.74 6.70 -29.07
N ILE A 123 7.39 5.54 -29.03
CA ILE A 123 6.95 4.34 -29.78
C ILE A 123 6.04 3.41 -28.97
N VAL A 124 5.77 3.74 -27.69
CA VAL A 124 4.89 2.93 -26.83
C VAL A 124 3.50 3.55 -26.81
N ASP A 125 2.53 2.87 -27.42
CA ASP A 125 1.11 3.22 -27.30
C ASP A 125 0.52 2.65 -25.99
N ARG A 126 0.67 3.40 -24.91
CA ARG A 126 0.27 2.98 -23.56
C ARG A 126 -1.24 2.85 -23.39
N GLU A 127 -2.03 3.60 -24.16
CA GLU A 127 -3.50 3.47 -24.18
C GLU A 127 -3.89 2.14 -24.82
N TYR A 128 -3.27 1.79 -25.95
CA TYR A 128 -3.44 0.47 -26.57
C TYR A 128 -3.02 -0.66 -25.61
N LEU A 129 -1.87 -0.54 -24.93
CA LEU A 129 -1.44 -1.53 -23.96
C LEU A 129 -2.45 -1.68 -22.81
N ALA A 130 -2.92 -0.57 -22.22
CA ALA A 130 -3.81 -0.59 -21.08
C ALA A 130 -5.23 -1.09 -21.41
N TYR A 131 -5.83 -0.63 -22.51
CA TYR A 131 -7.23 -0.93 -22.81
C TYR A 131 -7.41 -2.12 -23.73
N THR A 132 -6.47 -2.38 -24.64
CA THR A 132 -6.58 -3.51 -25.57
C THR A 132 -5.82 -4.72 -25.05
N VAL A 133 -4.52 -4.60 -24.78
CA VAL A 133 -3.69 -5.76 -24.37
C VAL A 133 -4.08 -6.24 -22.97
N MET A 134 -4.22 -5.32 -22.01
CA MET A 134 -4.66 -5.64 -20.64
C MET A 134 -6.18 -5.75 -20.49
N LYS A 135 -6.97 -5.62 -21.58
CA LYS A 135 -8.44 -5.59 -21.59
C LYS A 135 -9.06 -4.82 -20.41
N GLY A 136 -8.53 -3.63 -20.12
CA GLY A 136 -9.05 -2.75 -19.08
C GLY A 136 -8.59 -3.01 -17.63
N ALA A 137 -7.80 -4.05 -17.32
CA ALA A 137 -7.10 -4.15 -16.02
C ALA A 137 -5.69 -3.56 -16.06
N GLY A 138 -5.47 -2.59 -16.95
CA GLY A 138 -4.26 -1.79 -17.01
C GLY A 138 -4.58 -0.31 -16.93
N ARG A 139 -3.64 0.48 -16.41
CA ARG A 139 -3.64 1.95 -16.57
C ARG A 139 -2.38 2.38 -17.31
N PRO A 140 -2.47 3.30 -18.29
CA PRO A 140 -1.28 3.83 -18.98
C PRO A 140 -0.25 4.35 -17.98
N LYS A 141 1.02 3.92 -18.12
CA LYS A 141 2.09 4.30 -17.19
C LYS A 141 3.24 4.97 -17.92
N TYR A 142 3.51 6.23 -17.60
CA TYR A 142 4.55 7.03 -18.26
C TYR A 142 5.79 7.27 -17.38
N THR A 143 5.69 7.02 -16.07
CA THR A 143 6.77 7.23 -15.10
C THR A 143 7.00 5.97 -14.27
N ILE A 144 8.06 5.93 -13.48
CA ILE A 144 8.29 4.82 -12.53
C ILE A 144 7.23 4.78 -11.41
N LEU A 145 6.65 5.93 -11.06
CA LEU A 145 5.63 6.04 -10.00
C LEU A 145 4.33 5.34 -10.43
N VAL A 146 3.72 4.59 -9.50
CA VAL A 146 2.43 3.93 -9.71
C VAL A 146 1.33 4.97 -9.65
N SER A 147 0.52 5.07 -10.71
CA SER A 147 -0.50 6.12 -10.88
C SER A 147 -1.55 6.16 -9.77
N GLY A 148 -1.79 5.03 -9.11
CA GLY A 148 -2.75 4.91 -8.01
C GLY A 148 -2.22 5.23 -6.61
N PHE A 149 -0.92 5.57 -6.46
CA PHE A 149 -0.26 5.71 -5.17
C PHE A 149 0.00 7.18 -4.77
N PRO A 150 0.28 7.44 -3.47
CA PRO A 150 0.39 8.80 -2.92
C PRO A 150 1.43 9.64 -3.64
N ASP A 151 2.61 9.06 -3.90
CA ASP A 151 3.73 9.80 -4.49
C ASP A 151 3.39 10.31 -5.90
N TYR A 152 2.73 9.51 -6.74
CA TYR A 152 2.25 10.00 -8.04
C TYR A 152 1.26 11.14 -7.87
N GLY A 153 0.29 11.01 -6.96
CA GLY A 153 -0.70 12.05 -6.71
C GLY A 153 -0.10 13.37 -6.18
N GLN A 154 0.92 13.30 -5.33
CA GLN A 154 1.65 14.48 -4.84
C GLN A 154 2.47 15.17 -5.95
N LEU A 155 2.83 14.42 -6.98
CA LEU A 155 3.61 14.88 -8.14
C LEU A 155 2.75 14.99 -9.42
N ILE A 156 1.43 15.06 -9.28
CA ILE A 156 0.49 14.97 -10.39
C ILE A 156 0.70 16.07 -11.44
N ASP A 157 1.17 17.25 -11.03
CA ASP A 157 1.49 18.37 -11.92
C ASP A 157 2.63 18.04 -12.88
N VAL A 158 3.71 17.43 -12.37
CA VAL A 158 4.85 16.98 -13.18
C VAL A 158 4.50 15.72 -13.96
N ALA A 159 3.76 14.78 -13.36
CA ALA A 159 3.33 13.56 -14.02
C ALA A 159 2.48 13.86 -15.25
N LYS A 160 1.48 14.75 -15.15
CA LYS A 160 0.63 15.13 -16.29
C LYS A 160 1.41 15.86 -17.39
N MET A 161 2.42 16.65 -17.03
CA MET A 161 3.33 17.25 -18.02
C MET A 161 4.08 16.17 -18.82
N ILE A 162 4.64 15.17 -18.13
CA ILE A 162 5.34 14.04 -18.76
C ILE A 162 4.39 13.24 -19.66
N GLU A 163 3.19 12.92 -19.17
CA GLU A 163 2.17 12.21 -19.93
C GLU A 163 1.78 12.95 -21.21
N SER A 164 1.65 14.27 -21.14
CA SER A 164 1.36 15.09 -22.33
C SER A 164 2.54 15.12 -23.31
N LYS A 165 3.77 15.26 -22.81
CA LYS A 165 4.99 15.29 -23.63
C LYS A 165 5.21 13.98 -24.38
N TYR A 166 5.11 12.83 -23.70
CA TYR A 166 5.49 11.52 -24.23
C TYR A 166 4.31 10.67 -24.72
N LYS A 167 3.24 11.33 -25.20
CA LYS A 167 2.17 10.64 -25.94
C LYS A 167 2.75 9.89 -27.14
N PHE A 168 2.11 8.79 -27.52
CA PHE A 168 2.52 7.98 -28.66
C PHE A 168 2.68 8.84 -29.92
N ASN A 169 3.90 8.92 -30.44
CA ASN A 169 4.28 9.75 -31.58
C ASN A 169 5.50 9.12 -32.30
N PRO A 170 5.29 8.07 -33.11
CA PRO A 170 6.38 7.36 -33.77
C PRO A 170 7.18 8.24 -34.73
N ASP A 171 6.62 9.33 -35.25
CA ASP A 171 7.33 10.26 -36.12
C ASP A 171 8.39 11.06 -35.36
N THR A 172 8.07 11.56 -34.15
CA THR A 172 9.07 12.18 -33.26
C THR A 172 10.15 11.19 -32.86
N ALA A 173 9.79 9.94 -32.55
CA ALA A 173 10.77 8.89 -32.26
C ALA A 173 11.75 8.69 -33.42
N LYS A 174 11.20 8.60 -34.64
CA LYS A 174 11.96 8.40 -35.87
C LYS A 174 12.95 9.54 -36.11
N GLU A 175 12.50 10.79 -35.98
CA GLU A 175 13.37 11.97 -36.16
C GLU A 175 14.58 11.92 -35.21
N ILE A 176 14.33 11.69 -33.91
CA ILE A 176 15.38 11.63 -32.89
C ILE A 176 16.31 10.45 -33.17
N ILE A 177 15.78 9.24 -33.30
CA ILE A 177 16.58 8.02 -33.47
C ILE A 177 17.44 8.12 -34.74
N TYR A 178 16.90 8.62 -35.85
CA TYR A 178 17.65 8.71 -37.10
C TYR A 178 18.81 9.70 -37.00
N ARG A 179 18.58 10.85 -36.36
CA ARG A 179 19.62 11.85 -36.09
C ARG A 179 20.71 11.27 -35.20
N GLU A 180 20.34 10.70 -34.06
CA GLU A 180 21.29 10.19 -33.07
C GLU A 180 22.07 8.97 -33.60
N MET A 181 21.42 8.01 -34.27
CA MET A 181 22.08 6.86 -34.88
C MET A 181 23.12 7.30 -35.93
N SER A 182 22.76 8.25 -36.79
CA SER A 182 23.68 8.82 -37.78
C SER A 182 24.86 9.54 -37.10
N GLY A 183 24.59 10.32 -36.04
CA GLY A 183 25.61 10.99 -35.23
C GLY A 183 26.56 10.03 -34.51
N MET A 184 26.08 8.82 -34.18
CA MET A 184 26.90 7.73 -33.65
C MET A 184 27.67 6.96 -34.72
N GLY A 185 27.54 7.31 -36.00
CA GLY A 185 28.25 6.69 -37.12
C GLY A 185 27.54 5.48 -37.74
N ALA A 186 26.28 5.22 -37.39
CA ALA A 186 25.48 4.22 -38.07
C ALA A 186 24.90 4.75 -39.39
N VAL A 187 24.71 3.88 -40.37
CA VAL A 187 24.20 4.21 -41.70
C VAL A 187 22.96 3.38 -41.99
N LEU A 188 21.89 4.03 -42.46
CA LEU A 188 20.69 3.35 -42.91
C LEU A 188 20.86 2.89 -44.37
N LYS A 189 20.86 1.57 -44.62
CA LYS A 189 20.91 0.95 -45.96
C LYS A 189 19.71 0.01 -46.11
N ASP A 190 18.96 0.13 -47.21
CA ASP A 190 17.78 -0.70 -47.49
C ASP A 190 16.76 -0.75 -46.34
N GLY A 191 16.58 0.39 -45.66
CA GLY A 191 15.67 0.50 -44.52
C GLY A 191 16.17 -0.12 -43.21
N LYS A 192 17.44 -0.55 -43.15
CA LYS A 192 18.05 -1.13 -41.94
C LYS A 192 19.32 -0.40 -41.50
N TRP A 193 19.55 -0.32 -40.20
CA TRP A 193 20.75 0.30 -39.62
C TRP A 193 21.96 -0.62 -39.69
N TYR A 194 23.10 -0.06 -40.10
CA TYR A 194 24.41 -0.70 -40.08
C TYR A 194 25.41 0.14 -39.29
N TYR A 195 26.24 -0.50 -38.47
CA TYR A 195 27.38 0.11 -37.78
C TYR A 195 28.64 -0.71 -38.07
N ASN A 196 29.70 -0.08 -38.58
CA ASN A 196 30.90 -0.77 -39.06
C ASN A 196 30.59 -1.95 -40.01
N ASP A 197 29.71 -1.71 -40.98
CA ASP A 197 29.20 -2.66 -41.98
C ASP A 197 28.51 -3.92 -41.42
N LYS A 198 28.16 -3.91 -40.13
CA LYS A 198 27.32 -4.95 -39.50
C LYS A 198 25.94 -4.40 -39.21
N GLU A 199 24.92 -5.20 -39.49
CA GLU A 199 23.53 -4.87 -39.17
C GLU A 199 23.38 -4.65 -37.65
N VAL A 200 22.62 -3.63 -37.25
CA VAL A 200 22.34 -3.34 -35.84
C VAL A 200 21.19 -4.24 -35.36
N VAL A 201 21.55 -5.29 -34.63
CA VAL A 201 20.60 -6.29 -34.09
C VAL A 201 20.31 -6.01 -32.62
N ILE A 202 19.05 -5.73 -32.30
CA ILE A 202 18.53 -5.51 -30.96
C ILE A 202 18.03 -6.84 -30.39
N LYS A 203 18.81 -7.42 -29.46
CA LYS A 203 18.43 -8.59 -28.67
C LYS A 203 17.37 -8.21 -27.64
N PHE A 204 16.14 -8.65 -27.84
CA PHE A 204 15.00 -8.30 -26.98
C PHE A 204 14.45 -9.55 -26.29
N ILE A 205 14.69 -9.65 -24.98
CA ILE A 205 14.14 -10.73 -24.16
C ILE A 205 12.67 -10.41 -23.83
N ILE A 206 11.76 -11.25 -24.30
CA ILE A 206 10.32 -11.11 -24.16
C ILE A 206 9.81 -12.23 -23.23
N ARG A 207 9.22 -11.83 -22.11
CA ARG A 207 8.60 -12.74 -21.13
C ARG A 207 7.30 -13.32 -21.69
N ILE A 208 7.05 -14.61 -21.44
CA ILE A 208 5.99 -15.38 -22.10
C ILE A 208 4.82 -15.78 -21.19
N GLU A 209 4.93 -15.51 -19.89
CA GLU A 209 3.98 -16.01 -18.88
C GLU A 209 2.71 -15.17 -18.75
N ASP A 210 2.69 -13.96 -19.30
CA ASP A 210 1.59 -13.01 -19.19
C ASP A 210 1.56 -12.02 -20.37
N ALA A 211 0.80 -10.93 -20.22
CA ALA A 211 0.63 -9.88 -21.23
C ALA A 211 1.95 -9.26 -21.74
N ARG A 212 3.08 -9.46 -21.05
CA ARG A 212 4.40 -9.02 -21.51
C ARG A 212 4.79 -9.60 -22.86
N ARG A 213 4.26 -10.77 -23.26
CA ARG A 213 4.48 -11.32 -24.60
C ARG A 213 3.93 -10.38 -25.68
N ASP A 214 2.65 -10.06 -25.60
CA ASP A 214 1.96 -9.22 -26.57
C ASP A 214 2.51 -7.79 -26.57
N ILE A 215 2.87 -7.28 -25.39
CA ILE A 215 3.58 -6.00 -25.22
C ILE A 215 4.93 -6.02 -25.95
N GLY A 216 5.73 -7.07 -25.73
CA GLY A 216 7.04 -7.24 -26.36
C GLY A 216 6.93 -7.33 -27.88
N ASP A 217 5.94 -8.07 -28.39
CA ASP A 217 5.68 -8.18 -29.82
C ASP A 217 5.26 -6.85 -30.46
N PHE A 218 4.44 -6.06 -29.77
CA PHE A 218 4.09 -4.71 -30.21
C PHE A 218 5.34 -3.82 -30.31
N ILE A 219 6.13 -3.74 -29.24
CA ILE A 219 7.33 -2.89 -29.18
C ILE A 219 8.38 -3.31 -30.22
N ALA A 220 8.63 -4.61 -30.36
CA ALA A 220 9.55 -5.15 -31.37
C ALA A 220 9.13 -4.72 -32.79
N SER A 221 7.84 -4.77 -33.08
CA SER A 221 7.29 -4.34 -34.37
C SER A 221 7.45 -2.83 -34.62
N GLN A 222 7.43 -2.01 -33.56
CA GLN A 222 7.71 -0.57 -33.69
C GLN A 222 9.20 -0.31 -33.95
N LEU A 223 10.09 -1.05 -33.31
CA LEU A 223 11.54 -0.96 -33.55
C LEU A 223 11.93 -1.38 -34.97
N GLU A 224 11.30 -2.44 -35.50
CA GLU A 224 11.50 -2.91 -36.88
C GLU A 224 11.13 -1.83 -37.91
N LYS A 225 10.04 -1.08 -37.66
CA LYS A 225 9.64 0.07 -38.51
C LYS A 225 10.64 1.23 -38.49
N LEU A 226 11.48 1.32 -37.46
CA LEU A 226 12.54 2.32 -37.34
C LEU A 226 13.88 1.86 -37.93
N GLY A 227 13.90 0.69 -38.56
CA GLY A 227 15.06 0.13 -39.25
C GLY A 227 16.02 -0.66 -38.37
N PHE A 228 15.65 -0.98 -37.14
CA PHE A 228 16.39 -1.96 -36.34
C PHE A 228 16.01 -3.37 -36.77
N VAL A 229 16.95 -4.31 -36.69
CA VAL A 229 16.62 -5.73 -36.71
C VAL A 229 16.46 -6.20 -35.28
N VAL A 230 15.36 -6.88 -34.98
CA VAL A 230 15.06 -7.33 -33.61
C VAL A 230 15.19 -8.85 -33.52
N ASP A 231 16.07 -9.31 -32.64
CA ASP A 231 16.15 -10.69 -32.21
C ASP A 231 15.19 -10.89 -31.03
N ARG A 232 13.97 -11.35 -31.33
CA ARG A 232 12.90 -11.60 -30.35
C ARG A 232 13.18 -12.90 -29.59
N GLN A 233 13.67 -12.78 -28.36
CA GLN A 233 13.99 -13.92 -27.51
C GLN A 233 12.86 -14.19 -26.51
N TYR A 234 11.94 -15.08 -26.88
CA TYR A 234 10.85 -15.52 -26.02
C TYR A 234 11.36 -16.44 -24.92
N LYS A 235 11.23 -16.03 -23.64
CA LYS A 235 11.80 -16.77 -22.50
C LYS A 235 10.89 -16.77 -21.27
N PRO A 236 10.76 -17.91 -20.57
CA PRO A 236 10.22 -17.93 -19.21
C PRO A 236 11.22 -17.33 -18.20
N ALA A 237 10.76 -17.03 -16.98
CA ALA A 237 11.51 -16.41 -15.90
C ALA A 237 12.83 -17.14 -15.62
N SER A 238 12.77 -18.47 -15.55
CA SER A 238 13.88 -19.35 -15.24
C SER A 238 15.04 -19.23 -16.23
N GLU A 239 14.77 -18.88 -17.49
CA GLU A 239 15.79 -18.65 -18.52
C GLU A 239 16.19 -17.18 -18.64
N ALA A 240 15.24 -16.25 -18.44
CA ALA A 240 15.49 -14.83 -18.59
C ALA A 240 16.30 -14.25 -17.42
N PHE A 241 16.02 -14.68 -16.19
CA PHE A 241 16.64 -14.12 -14.98
C PHE A 241 18.16 -14.30 -14.92
N PRO A 242 18.74 -15.48 -15.24
CA PRO A 242 20.19 -15.64 -15.29
C PRO A 242 20.86 -14.68 -16.27
N ILE A 243 20.20 -14.33 -17.39
CA ILE A 243 20.71 -13.38 -18.37
C ILE A 243 20.56 -11.95 -17.85
N ARG A 244 19.36 -11.58 -17.40
CA ARG A 244 19.03 -10.19 -17.06
C ARG A 244 19.63 -9.71 -15.74
N TYR A 245 19.71 -10.57 -14.73
CA TYR A 245 20.09 -10.19 -13.35
C TYR A 245 21.39 -10.82 -12.86
N SER A 246 21.80 -11.97 -13.41
CA SER A 246 22.99 -12.67 -12.94
C SER A 246 24.21 -12.53 -13.86
N SER A 247 24.03 -12.04 -15.08
CA SER A 247 25.14 -11.75 -16.01
C SER A 247 25.55 -10.27 -15.96
N ASP A 248 26.76 -9.97 -16.42
CA ASP A 248 27.23 -8.60 -16.58
C ASP A 248 26.60 -8.00 -17.85
N ALA A 249 25.90 -6.88 -17.72
CA ALA A 249 25.17 -6.23 -18.82
C ALA A 249 26.11 -5.83 -19.98
N ARG A 250 27.41 -5.65 -19.72
CA ARG A 250 28.42 -5.36 -20.75
C ARG A 250 28.75 -6.55 -21.64
N ASP A 251 28.32 -7.77 -21.29
CA ASP A 251 28.47 -8.95 -22.14
C ASP A 251 27.55 -8.91 -23.37
N GLY A 252 26.61 -7.96 -23.42
CA GLY A 252 25.77 -7.73 -24.59
C GLY A 252 24.84 -8.90 -24.91
N LEU A 253 24.46 -9.69 -23.90
CA LEU A 253 23.52 -10.81 -24.05
C LEU A 253 22.08 -10.32 -24.30
N TRP A 254 21.77 -9.08 -23.94
CA TRP A 254 20.46 -8.46 -24.12
C TRP A 254 20.61 -6.94 -24.29
N HIS A 255 19.66 -6.34 -25.03
CA HIS A 255 19.51 -4.88 -25.14
C HIS A 255 18.24 -4.42 -24.45
N LEU A 256 17.15 -5.15 -24.65
CA LEU A 256 15.83 -4.83 -24.13
C LEU A 256 15.25 -6.03 -23.38
N TYR A 257 14.42 -5.76 -22.36
CA TYR A 257 13.73 -6.78 -21.58
C TYR A 257 12.33 -6.29 -21.17
N THR A 258 11.31 -7.15 -21.29
CA THR A 258 9.97 -6.85 -20.76
C THR A 258 9.93 -7.12 -19.25
N GLY A 259 10.04 -6.06 -18.46
CA GLY A 259 10.07 -6.09 -17.00
C GLY A 259 8.69 -6.17 -16.36
N GLY A 260 8.66 -6.74 -15.15
CA GLY A 260 7.48 -6.74 -14.29
C GLY A 260 7.91 -6.64 -12.84
N TYR A 261 7.42 -5.61 -12.15
CA TYR A 261 7.91 -5.20 -10.84
C TYR A 261 6.74 -4.88 -9.91
N GLU A 262 6.97 -5.01 -8.61
CA GLU A 262 6.09 -4.55 -7.53
C GLU A 262 6.77 -3.34 -6.87
N SER A 263 6.01 -2.29 -6.53
CA SER A 263 6.51 -1.19 -5.69
C SER A 263 5.59 -0.94 -4.50
N GLY A 264 6.16 -0.42 -3.41
CA GLY A 264 5.44 -0.03 -2.22
C GLY A 264 4.74 1.32 -2.38
N PHE A 265 4.12 1.80 -1.29
CA PHE A 265 3.44 3.09 -1.31
C PHE A 265 4.40 4.30 -1.32
N ASP A 266 5.62 4.15 -0.78
CA ASP A 266 6.71 5.13 -0.93
C ASP A 266 7.68 4.65 -1.99
N GLN A 267 7.83 5.47 -3.02
CA GLN A 267 8.55 5.18 -4.24
C GLN A 267 9.77 6.09 -4.40
N SER A 268 10.14 6.85 -3.37
CA SER A 268 11.31 7.73 -3.41
C SER A 268 12.62 6.98 -3.68
N GLY A 269 12.74 5.74 -3.19
CA GLY A 269 13.89 4.87 -3.48
C GLY A 269 13.91 4.29 -4.90
N ASP A 270 12.81 4.37 -5.65
CA ASP A 270 12.70 3.76 -6.98
C ASP A 270 13.64 4.48 -7.98
N PHE A 271 13.88 5.79 -7.82
CA PHE A 271 14.82 6.53 -8.67
C PHE A 271 16.25 5.98 -8.60
N TRP A 272 16.68 5.51 -7.42
CA TRP A 272 17.97 4.85 -7.27
C TRP A 272 17.94 3.43 -7.81
N SER A 273 16.95 2.65 -7.38
CA SER A 273 16.87 1.20 -7.66
C SER A 273 16.72 0.89 -9.15
N PHE A 274 15.95 1.72 -9.86
CA PHE A 274 15.71 1.55 -11.29
C PHE A 274 16.66 2.37 -12.16
N PHE A 275 17.28 3.45 -11.67
CA PHE A 275 18.09 4.29 -12.54
C PHE A 275 19.49 4.48 -12.00
N ALA A 276 19.73 5.50 -11.16
CA ALA A 276 21.07 5.93 -10.81
C ALA A 276 21.97 4.86 -10.14
N GLY A 277 21.36 3.94 -9.37
CA GLY A 277 22.05 2.83 -8.73
C GLY A 277 22.12 1.58 -9.61
N ALA A 278 21.28 1.49 -10.65
CA ALA A 278 21.25 0.34 -11.55
C ALA A 278 22.50 0.34 -12.45
N TYR A 279 23.22 -0.78 -12.51
CA TYR A 279 24.43 -0.95 -13.34
C TYR A 279 25.59 0.02 -13.04
N LEU A 280 25.54 0.74 -11.92
CA LEU A 280 26.60 1.68 -11.52
C LEU A 280 27.95 0.95 -11.37
N ASP A 281 27.92 -0.24 -10.78
CA ASP A 281 29.05 -1.18 -10.64
C ASP A 281 29.55 -1.74 -11.99
N GLN A 282 28.71 -1.68 -13.02
CA GLN A 282 29.01 -2.11 -14.38
C GLN A 282 29.44 -0.93 -15.28
N GLY A 283 29.49 0.29 -14.74
CA GLY A 283 29.98 1.48 -15.43
C GLY A 283 28.93 2.21 -16.28
N ALA A 284 27.64 2.02 -16.01
CA ALA A 284 26.61 2.88 -16.58
C ALA A 284 26.84 4.34 -16.15
N VAL A 285 26.77 5.26 -17.11
CA VAL A 285 26.98 6.69 -16.86
C VAL A 285 25.62 7.37 -16.86
N HIS A 286 25.23 7.88 -15.70
CA HIS A 286 24.04 8.70 -15.51
C HIS A 286 24.43 10.15 -15.26
N ASP A 287 23.48 11.05 -15.42
CA ASP A 287 23.67 12.45 -15.01
C ASP A 287 24.07 12.50 -13.52
N PRO A 288 25.19 13.15 -13.15
CA PRO A 288 25.65 13.20 -11.76
C PRO A 288 24.66 13.89 -10.81
N VAL A 289 23.92 14.90 -11.30
CA VAL A 289 22.88 15.59 -10.52
C VAL A 289 21.72 14.64 -10.27
N PHE A 290 21.28 13.89 -11.29
CA PHE A 290 20.23 12.87 -11.10
C PHE A 290 20.68 11.81 -10.11
N SER A 291 21.93 11.35 -10.22
CA SER A 291 22.49 10.32 -9.35
C SER A 291 22.53 10.74 -7.89
N GLU A 292 22.92 11.98 -7.62
CA GLU A 292 22.91 12.52 -6.26
C GLU A 292 21.49 12.70 -5.71
N ILE A 293 20.54 13.19 -6.53
CA ILE A 293 19.13 13.31 -6.12
C ILE A 293 18.56 11.92 -5.78
N ALA A 294 18.75 10.93 -6.66
CA ALA A 294 18.26 9.57 -6.47
C ALA A 294 18.87 8.93 -5.21
N ARG A 295 20.19 9.11 -4.99
CA ARG A 295 20.87 8.67 -3.77
C ARG A 295 20.22 9.28 -2.55
N ARG A 296 20.05 10.62 -2.52
CA ARG A 296 19.45 11.33 -1.39
C ARG A 296 18.05 10.84 -1.06
N LEU A 297 17.22 10.64 -2.09
CA LEU A 297 15.88 10.08 -1.93
C LEU A 297 15.91 8.66 -1.34
N SER A 298 16.77 7.79 -1.87
CA SER A 298 16.90 6.40 -1.38
C SER A 298 17.43 6.28 0.06
N THR A 299 18.21 7.27 0.52
CA THR A 299 18.79 7.30 1.87
C THR A 299 18.04 8.21 2.83
N ALA A 300 16.87 8.73 2.44
CA ALA A 300 16.10 9.71 3.22
C ALA A 300 16.92 10.94 3.67
N ASP A 301 17.81 11.43 2.80
CA ASP A 301 18.76 12.53 3.03
C ASP A 301 18.17 13.87 2.55
N TYR A 302 17.10 14.30 3.21
CA TYR A 302 16.37 15.54 2.97
C TYR A 302 15.85 16.15 4.29
N ALA A 303 15.74 17.47 4.33
CA ALA A 303 15.42 18.27 5.50
C ALA A 303 13.92 18.56 5.68
N SER A 304 13.06 18.16 4.74
CA SER A 304 11.61 18.28 4.89
C SER A 304 10.85 17.43 3.85
N LEU A 305 9.54 17.26 4.05
CA LEU A 305 8.66 16.67 3.05
C LEU A 305 8.62 17.52 1.77
N ASP A 306 8.64 18.85 1.91
CA ASP A 306 8.71 19.77 0.76
C ASP A 306 10.00 19.59 -0.04
N GLU A 307 11.14 19.37 0.64
CA GLU A 307 12.39 19.05 -0.04
C GLU A 307 12.32 17.68 -0.71
N LYS A 308 11.77 16.64 -0.04
CA LYS A 308 11.53 15.32 -0.65
C LYS A 308 10.73 15.47 -1.94
N ILE A 309 9.58 16.16 -1.90
CA ILE A 309 8.71 16.38 -3.07
C ILE A 309 9.46 17.14 -4.17
N SER A 310 10.20 18.20 -3.83
CA SER A 310 11.00 18.97 -4.80
C SER A 310 12.07 18.13 -5.49
N LEU A 311 12.78 17.29 -4.73
CA LEU A 311 13.76 16.34 -5.24
C LEU A 311 13.09 15.29 -6.13
N MET A 312 11.96 14.72 -5.70
CA MET A 312 11.21 13.75 -6.50
C MET A 312 10.68 14.35 -7.80
N LYS A 313 10.21 15.61 -7.80
CA LYS A 313 9.77 16.31 -9.03
C LYS A 313 10.89 16.40 -10.06
N LYS A 314 12.09 16.77 -9.62
CA LYS A 314 13.28 16.80 -10.49
C LYS A 314 13.66 15.40 -10.97
N ALA A 315 13.73 14.44 -10.04
CA ALA A 315 14.04 13.05 -10.33
C ALA A 315 13.07 12.44 -11.33
N LEU A 316 11.78 12.77 -11.26
CA LEU A 316 10.75 12.26 -12.16
C LEU A 316 11.02 12.67 -13.61
N VAL A 317 11.31 13.95 -13.86
CA VAL A 317 11.68 14.44 -15.20
C VAL A 317 12.96 13.77 -15.69
N MET A 318 14.02 13.80 -14.86
CA MET A 318 15.33 13.26 -15.22
C MET A 318 15.29 11.73 -15.46
N SER A 319 14.44 11.00 -14.74
CA SER A 319 14.29 9.54 -14.90
C SER A 319 13.69 9.17 -16.26
N VAL A 320 12.74 9.96 -16.78
CA VAL A 320 12.18 9.74 -18.12
C VAL A 320 13.14 10.20 -19.20
N GLU A 321 13.95 11.24 -18.96
CA GLU A 321 15.03 11.62 -19.88
C GLU A 321 16.16 10.58 -19.93
N ASP A 322 16.47 9.94 -18.79
CA ASP A 322 17.44 8.85 -18.71
C ASP A 322 16.92 7.56 -19.36
N SER A 323 15.65 7.19 -19.12
CA SER A 323 14.95 6.07 -19.77
C SER A 323 15.67 4.71 -19.72
N THR A 324 16.43 4.43 -18.65
CA THR A 324 16.91 3.06 -18.37
C THR A 324 15.76 2.09 -18.12
N TYR A 325 14.65 2.59 -17.56
CA TYR A 325 13.37 1.89 -17.45
C TYR A 325 12.26 2.78 -17.98
N ILE A 326 11.44 2.22 -18.86
CA ILE A 326 10.32 2.92 -19.49
C ILE A 326 9.03 2.30 -18.96
N GLY A 327 8.19 3.10 -18.30
CA GLY A 327 6.88 2.65 -17.84
C GLY A 327 6.00 2.25 -19.02
N LEU A 328 5.28 1.13 -18.90
CA LEU A 328 4.35 0.63 -19.91
C LEU A 328 2.92 0.67 -19.42
N VAL A 329 2.63 -0.06 -18.33
CA VAL A 329 1.28 -0.16 -17.77
C VAL A 329 1.34 -0.48 -16.27
N ASP A 330 0.50 0.19 -15.47
CA ASP A 330 0.20 -0.24 -14.10
C ASP A 330 -0.87 -1.34 -14.16
N ARG A 331 -0.63 -2.47 -13.52
CA ARG A 331 -1.53 -3.63 -13.53
C ARG A 331 -2.47 -3.58 -12.33
N LEU A 332 -3.77 -3.65 -12.61
CA LEU A 332 -4.76 -3.95 -11.58
C LEU A 332 -4.85 -5.47 -11.41
N SER A 333 -4.22 -5.98 -10.35
CA SER A 333 -4.26 -7.42 -10.03
C SER A 333 -5.60 -7.74 -9.36
N ILE A 334 -6.24 -8.84 -9.76
CA ILE A 334 -7.55 -9.28 -9.26
C ILE A 334 -7.37 -10.67 -8.65
N PHE A 335 -7.58 -10.83 -7.35
CA PHE A 335 -7.48 -12.12 -6.68
C PHE A 335 -8.87 -12.69 -6.43
N MET A 336 -9.09 -13.97 -6.75
CA MET A 336 -10.38 -14.63 -6.52
C MET A 336 -10.51 -15.04 -5.06
N VAL A 337 -11.65 -14.73 -4.46
CA VAL A 337 -11.95 -15.07 -3.06
C VAL A 337 -13.41 -15.49 -2.94
N SER A 338 -13.73 -16.43 -2.06
CA SER A 338 -15.12 -16.71 -1.70
C SER A 338 -15.76 -15.49 -1.04
N LYS A 339 -17.00 -15.17 -1.41
CA LYS A 339 -17.79 -14.10 -0.76
C LYS A 339 -18.08 -14.38 0.72
N ASP A 340 -17.84 -15.60 1.22
CA ASP A 340 -17.95 -15.96 2.63
C ASP A 340 -16.70 -15.59 3.46
N ILE A 341 -15.61 -15.21 2.80
CA ILE A 341 -14.35 -14.82 3.45
C ILE A 341 -14.28 -13.31 3.62
N VAL A 342 -13.70 -12.89 4.75
CA VAL A 342 -13.30 -11.51 5.02
C VAL A 342 -11.86 -11.50 5.53
N ALA A 343 -11.05 -10.57 5.00
CA ALA A 343 -9.66 -10.34 5.42
C ALA A 343 -9.23 -8.92 5.03
N ALA A 344 -8.15 -8.42 5.64
CA ALA A 344 -7.48 -7.19 5.24
C ALA A 344 -6.41 -7.52 4.19
N TYR A 345 -6.60 -7.00 2.97
CA TYR A 345 -5.72 -7.23 1.83
C TYR A 345 -4.84 -6.01 1.58
N HIS A 346 -3.56 -6.24 1.26
CA HIS A 346 -2.63 -5.15 1.02
C HIS A 346 -2.88 -4.51 -0.36
N LEU A 347 -3.14 -3.20 -0.43
CA LEU A 347 -3.54 -2.52 -1.68
C LEU A 347 -2.43 -2.49 -2.74
N SER A 348 -1.16 -2.55 -2.33
CA SER A 348 -0.03 -2.75 -3.25
C SER A 348 0.20 -4.24 -3.58
N ALA A 349 0.60 -5.03 -2.57
CA ALA A 349 1.03 -6.42 -2.77
C ALA A 349 -0.14 -7.38 -3.08
N GLY A 350 -1.18 -7.39 -2.25
CA GLY A 350 -2.27 -8.35 -2.33
C GLY A 350 -2.37 -9.24 -1.06
N PRO A 351 -2.77 -10.52 -1.20
CA PRO A 351 -3.23 -11.35 -0.08
C PRO A 351 -2.14 -12.07 0.75
N TRP A 352 -0.88 -12.07 0.34
CA TRP A 352 0.18 -12.83 1.05
C TRP A 352 0.85 -12.07 2.21
N ARG A 353 0.48 -10.80 2.46
CA ARG A 353 1.10 -9.97 3.52
C ARG A 353 0.51 -10.26 4.90
N MET A 354 1.27 -9.96 5.95
CA MET A 354 0.90 -10.20 7.36
C MET A 354 -0.51 -9.76 7.82
N PRO A 355 -1.10 -8.64 7.35
CA PRO A 355 -2.48 -8.29 7.69
C PRO A 355 -3.51 -9.36 7.34
N TRP A 356 -3.31 -10.09 6.23
CA TRP A 356 -4.24 -11.13 5.79
C TRP A 356 -4.32 -12.25 6.82
N SER A 357 -3.20 -12.84 7.24
CA SER A 357 -3.19 -13.97 8.17
C SER A 357 -3.77 -13.62 9.55
N ARG A 358 -3.69 -12.35 9.95
CA ARG A 358 -4.22 -11.84 11.22
C ARG A 358 -5.71 -11.52 11.20
N THR A 359 -6.33 -11.49 10.02
CA THR A 359 -7.73 -11.05 9.86
C THR A 359 -8.61 -12.03 9.10
N VAL A 360 -8.02 -12.92 8.28
CA VAL A 360 -8.73 -13.88 7.43
C VAL A 360 -9.62 -14.81 8.25
N ARG A 361 -10.89 -14.90 7.84
CA ARG A 361 -11.91 -15.74 8.47
C ARG A 361 -13.13 -15.91 7.58
N PHE A 362 -13.96 -16.89 7.93
CA PHE A 362 -15.35 -16.92 7.48
C PHE A 362 -16.15 -15.81 8.18
N LYS A 363 -17.07 -15.18 7.46
CA LYS A 363 -18.01 -14.19 8.03
C LYS A 363 -18.79 -14.80 9.19
N ASP A 364 -18.89 -14.04 10.28
CA ASP A 364 -19.67 -14.38 11.48
C ASP A 364 -19.38 -15.76 12.11
N LYS A 365 -18.17 -16.29 11.89
CA LYS A 365 -17.76 -17.63 12.34
C LYS A 365 -16.35 -17.65 12.88
N VAL A 366 -16.17 -18.31 14.03
CA VAL A 366 -14.85 -18.66 14.59
C VAL A 366 -14.46 -20.06 14.09
N GLY A 367 -13.19 -20.22 13.76
CA GLY A 367 -12.61 -21.50 13.35
C GLY A 367 -12.94 -21.90 11.92
N GLY A 368 -12.70 -23.17 11.63
CA GLY A 368 -12.82 -23.77 10.30
C GLY A 368 -11.50 -23.82 9.52
N THR A 369 -11.55 -24.50 8.38
CA THR A 369 -10.44 -24.68 7.46
C THR A 369 -10.69 -23.87 6.21
N ILE A 370 -9.67 -23.13 5.75
CA ILE A 370 -9.65 -22.58 4.39
C ILE A 370 -8.62 -23.33 3.54
N ARG A 371 -8.91 -23.44 2.25
CA ARG A 371 -7.99 -23.94 1.22
C ARG A 371 -7.63 -22.79 0.28
N VAL A 372 -6.33 -22.50 0.21
CA VAL A 372 -5.75 -21.37 -0.53
C VAL A 372 -4.90 -21.92 -1.67
N GLY A 373 -5.29 -21.60 -2.91
CA GLY A 373 -4.54 -22.01 -4.08
C GLY A 373 -3.41 -21.02 -4.41
N GLU A 374 -2.30 -21.53 -4.91
CA GLU A 374 -1.12 -20.78 -5.38
C GLU A 374 -0.61 -21.32 -6.72
N GLN A 375 0.06 -20.51 -7.55
CA GLN A 375 0.61 -21.00 -8.83
C GLN A 375 1.78 -21.96 -8.66
N ASP A 376 2.57 -21.76 -7.62
CA ASP A 376 3.61 -22.68 -7.19
C ASP A 376 3.76 -22.57 -5.68
N LEU A 377 4.50 -23.49 -5.05
CA LEU A 377 4.77 -23.47 -3.61
C LEU A 377 6.11 -24.12 -3.35
N LEU A 378 6.79 -23.74 -2.26
CA LEU A 378 8.04 -24.36 -1.83
C LEU A 378 9.06 -24.35 -2.97
N VAL A 379 9.26 -23.17 -3.57
CA VAL A 379 10.15 -22.95 -4.72
C VAL A 379 11.58 -22.77 -4.24
N GLU A 380 11.76 -21.97 -3.19
CA GLU A 380 13.05 -21.75 -2.55
C GLU A 380 13.19 -22.52 -1.24
N VAL A 381 14.44 -22.64 -0.78
CA VAL A 381 14.72 -23.22 0.54
C VAL A 381 14.22 -22.28 1.65
N MET A 382 13.62 -22.86 2.68
CA MET A 382 13.08 -22.10 3.80
C MET A 382 14.15 -21.94 4.86
N ASN A 383 14.91 -20.84 4.75
CA ASN A 383 16.07 -20.55 5.58
C ASN A 383 15.96 -19.16 6.24
N PRO A 384 15.75 -19.05 7.57
CA PRO A 384 15.61 -17.74 8.25
C PRO A 384 16.84 -16.83 8.14
N VAL A 385 18.05 -17.31 7.84
CA VAL A 385 19.24 -16.42 7.72
C VAL A 385 19.49 -15.91 6.29
N SER A 386 18.82 -16.51 5.30
CA SER A 386 18.89 -16.18 3.88
C SER A 386 17.59 -16.63 3.22
N LEU A 387 16.49 -16.02 3.68
CA LEU A 387 15.14 -16.45 3.38
C LEU A 387 14.82 -16.21 1.90
N GLY A 388 14.09 -17.14 1.30
CA GLY A 388 13.61 -17.01 -0.07
C GLY A 388 12.65 -15.84 -0.23
N GLY A 389 12.60 -15.29 -1.44
CA GLY A 389 11.85 -14.09 -1.79
C GLY A 389 10.61 -14.33 -2.65
N TRP A 390 10.31 -15.57 -3.05
CA TRP A 390 9.11 -15.84 -3.85
C TRP A 390 7.83 -15.60 -3.04
N VAL A 391 6.89 -14.84 -3.62
CA VAL A 391 5.61 -14.48 -2.99
C VAL A 391 4.82 -15.69 -2.51
N TRP A 392 4.91 -16.81 -3.23
CA TRP A 392 4.25 -18.07 -2.87
C TRP A 392 4.74 -18.65 -1.55
N ASP A 393 6.06 -18.60 -1.35
CA ASP A 393 6.68 -19.11 -0.15
C ASP A 393 6.41 -18.15 1.03
N MET A 394 6.34 -16.84 0.74
CA MET A 394 5.93 -15.82 1.72
C MET A 394 4.54 -16.08 2.30
N ALA A 395 3.58 -16.48 1.46
CA ALA A 395 2.22 -16.80 1.89
C ALA A 395 2.20 -17.89 2.97
N VAL A 396 3.14 -18.85 2.91
CA VAL A 396 3.27 -19.95 3.88
C VAL A 396 3.97 -19.50 5.16
N TYR A 397 5.07 -18.74 5.07
CA TYR A 397 5.87 -18.43 6.26
C TYR A 397 5.42 -17.17 7.02
N MET A 398 4.82 -16.16 6.37
CA MET A 398 4.36 -14.93 7.04
C MET A 398 3.30 -15.16 8.14
N PRO A 399 2.35 -16.11 8.01
CA PRO A 399 1.45 -16.46 9.12
C PRO A 399 2.16 -17.08 10.33
N THR A 400 3.40 -17.56 10.14
CA THR A 400 4.17 -18.24 11.18
C THR A 400 5.10 -17.33 11.96
N GLN A 401 5.18 -16.03 11.64
CA GLN A 401 6.15 -15.11 12.20
C GLN A 401 5.53 -13.80 12.66
N ASP A 402 6.20 -13.16 13.62
CA ASP A 402 5.94 -11.81 14.09
C ASP A 402 7.22 -10.95 14.03
N TYR A 403 7.05 -9.65 13.82
CA TYR A 403 8.12 -8.66 13.80
C TYR A 403 7.84 -7.51 14.79
N GLY A 404 8.81 -6.61 14.99
CA GLY A 404 8.60 -5.43 15.85
C GLY A 404 7.44 -4.56 15.35
N PHE A 405 7.34 -4.41 14.04
CA PHE A 405 6.31 -3.67 13.32
C PHE A 405 5.79 -4.50 12.15
N MET A 406 4.58 -4.22 11.70
CA MET A 406 4.00 -4.77 10.47
C MET A 406 3.58 -3.66 9.53
N GLU A 407 3.59 -3.92 8.22
CA GLU A 407 3.13 -2.96 7.23
C GLU A 407 1.61 -2.75 7.33
N SER A 408 1.18 -1.50 7.17
CA SER A 408 -0.23 -1.20 6.94
C SER A 408 -0.66 -1.78 5.59
N PRO A 409 -1.80 -2.50 5.50
CA PRO A 409 -2.32 -2.95 4.21
C PRO A 409 -2.75 -1.79 3.31
N TYR A 410 -2.95 -0.59 3.88
CA TYR A 410 -3.59 0.52 3.18
C TYR A 410 -2.69 1.73 2.97
N SER A 411 -1.53 1.84 3.63
CA SER A 411 -0.68 3.02 3.54
C SER A 411 0.80 2.72 3.77
N ASN A 412 1.68 3.71 3.56
CA ASN A 412 3.11 3.55 3.87
C ASN A 412 3.42 3.53 5.39
N ALA A 413 2.41 3.67 6.24
CA ALA A 413 2.59 3.62 7.69
C ALA A 413 2.94 2.20 8.17
N LEU A 414 3.73 2.14 9.24
CA LEU A 414 3.96 0.91 10.00
C LEU A 414 3.05 0.87 11.22
N ILE A 415 2.55 -0.34 11.50
CA ILE A 415 1.74 -0.64 12.67
C ILE A 415 2.64 -1.37 13.67
N PRO A 416 2.78 -0.89 14.92
CA PRO A 416 3.48 -1.63 15.95
C PRO A 416 2.85 -3.01 16.14
N LEU A 417 3.68 -4.05 16.08
CA LEU A 417 3.26 -5.43 16.28
C LEU A 417 3.77 -5.92 17.63
N ARG A 418 5.06 -6.26 17.76
CA ARG A 418 5.69 -6.71 19.02
C ARG A 418 6.37 -5.61 19.83
N VAL A 419 6.57 -4.44 19.22
CA VAL A 419 6.91 -3.21 19.95
C VAL A 419 5.60 -2.65 20.50
N LYS A 420 5.50 -2.57 21.82
CA LYS A 420 4.33 -2.02 22.51
C LYS A 420 4.37 -0.49 22.52
N GLU A 421 5.54 0.06 22.82
CA GLU A 421 5.78 1.51 22.93
C GLU A 421 7.15 1.85 22.34
N TYR A 422 7.27 3.03 21.75
CA TYR A 422 8.55 3.58 21.31
C TYR A 422 8.65 5.07 21.63
N SER A 423 9.89 5.57 21.77
CA SER A 423 10.17 7.00 21.84
C SER A 423 11.47 7.33 21.12
N ILE A 424 11.59 8.56 20.63
CA ILE A 424 12.71 9.02 19.82
C ILE A 424 13.24 10.32 20.40
N GLU A 425 14.53 10.34 20.74
CA GLU A 425 15.27 11.57 20.98
C GLU A 425 16.15 11.84 19.75
N VAL A 426 16.02 13.01 19.13
CA VAL A 426 16.72 13.35 17.89
C VAL A 426 17.33 14.75 17.97
N ILE A 427 18.49 14.95 17.34
CA ILE A 427 19.12 16.28 17.29
C ILE A 427 18.29 17.27 16.45
N ARG A 428 18.35 18.56 16.80
CA ARG A 428 17.57 19.65 16.15
C ARG A 428 17.68 19.74 14.62
N GLU A 429 18.77 19.27 14.05
CA GLU A 429 19.04 19.35 12.61
C GLU A 429 18.29 18.30 11.79
N ILE A 430 17.72 17.28 12.44
CA ILE A 430 17.03 16.20 11.73
C ILE A 430 15.57 16.55 11.51
N ALA A 431 15.16 16.48 10.25
CA ALA A 431 13.78 16.58 9.85
C ALA A 431 13.01 15.31 10.23
N ILE A 432 12.07 15.46 11.15
CA ILE A 432 11.15 14.40 11.56
C ILE A 432 9.80 15.01 11.92
N LYS A 433 8.72 14.30 11.59
CA LYS A 433 7.36 14.66 11.99
C LYS A 433 7.28 14.65 13.51
N GLN A 434 6.81 15.77 14.07
CA GLN A 434 6.64 15.88 15.52
C GLN A 434 5.38 15.13 15.95
N THR A 435 5.57 14.10 16.75
CA THR A 435 4.51 13.30 17.40
C THR A 435 4.80 13.22 18.91
N PRO A 436 3.87 12.78 19.75
CA PRO A 436 4.12 12.63 21.19
C PRO A 436 5.33 11.75 21.54
N GLU A 437 5.70 10.83 20.65
CA GLU A 437 6.84 9.92 20.80
C GLU A 437 8.18 10.60 20.47
N VAL A 438 8.19 11.76 19.81
CA VAL A 438 9.40 12.44 19.31
C VAL A 438 9.77 13.62 20.20
N LYS A 439 11.03 13.65 20.63
CA LYS A 439 11.63 14.74 21.40
C LYS A 439 12.89 15.23 20.71
N THR A 440 12.91 16.52 20.39
CA THR A 440 14.11 17.18 19.87
C THR A 440 15.06 17.57 21.01
N VAL A 441 16.35 17.27 20.86
CA VAL A 441 17.41 17.54 21.84
C VAL A 441 18.62 18.24 21.19
N ASP A 442 19.48 18.84 21.99
CA ASP A 442 20.70 19.50 21.48
C ASP A 442 21.78 18.49 21.07
N GLN A 443 21.87 17.36 21.80
CA GLN A 443 22.80 16.28 21.52
C GLN A 443 22.24 14.95 22.00
N VAL A 444 22.57 13.87 21.30
CA VAL A 444 22.33 12.49 21.75
C VAL A 444 23.67 11.86 22.12
N ARG A 445 23.98 11.83 23.43
CA ARG A 445 25.19 11.16 23.94
C ARG A 445 24.94 9.65 24.04
N VAL A 446 25.86 8.87 23.51
CA VAL A 446 25.81 7.41 23.60
C VAL A 446 26.48 6.96 24.91
N PRO A 447 25.85 6.10 25.72
CA PRO A 447 26.47 5.52 26.91
C PRO A 447 27.76 4.75 26.55
N PRO A 448 28.85 4.93 27.31
CA PRO A 448 30.11 4.23 27.04
C PRO A 448 30.01 2.71 27.10
N ASP A 449 29.03 2.21 27.86
CA ASP A 449 28.70 0.79 28.05
C ASP A 449 27.63 0.27 27.09
N ALA A 450 27.15 1.08 26.14
CA ALA A 450 26.32 0.56 25.05
C ALA A 450 27.13 -0.41 24.19
N ILE A 451 26.49 -1.46 23.67
CA ILE A 451 27.10 -2.50 22.83
C ILE A 451 27.14 -2.01 21.39
N ALA A 452 28.35 -1.94 20.82
CA ALA A 452 28.61 -1.52 19.44
C ALA A 452 28.79 -2.71 18.49
N ALA A 453 29.36 -3.82 18.98
CA ALA A 453 29.75 -4.93 18.13
C ALA A 453 29.87 -6.26 18.89
N TRP A 454 29.96 -7.34 18.13
CA TRP A 454 30.45 -8.64 18.59
C TRP A 454 31.86 -8.89 18.05
N ASP A 455 32.82 -9.12 18.94
CA ASP A 455 34.19 -9.51 18.57
C ASP A 455 34.24 -11.00 18.29
N VAL A 456 34.29 -11.35 17.00
CA VAL A 456 34.30 -12.73 16.52
C VAL A 456 35.53 -13.52 16.97
N VAL A 457 36.68 -12.86 17.18
CA VAL A 457 37.92 -13.55 17.57
C VAL A 457 37.95 -13.79 19.08
N ASN A 458 37.64 -12.75 19.86
CA ASN A 458 37.71 -12.81 21.32
C ASN A 458 36.40 -13.29 21.99
N LYS A 459 35.35 -13.53 21.19
CA LYS A 459 34.06 -14.07 21.62
C LYS A 459 33.43 -13.26 22.78
N LYS A 460 33.33 -11.95 22.57
CA LYS A 460 32.75 -11.00 23.54
C LYS A 460 32.06 -9.82 22.85
N TYR A 461 31.05 -9.25 23.52
CA TYR A 461 30.46 -7.99 23.12
C TYR A 461 31.43 -6.82 23.39
N VAL A 462 31.49 -5.90 22.44
CA VAL A 462 32.37 -4.73 22.47
C VAL A 462 31.53 -3.50 22.69
N ASN A 463 31.92 -2.69 23.68
CA ASN A 463 31.24 -1.46 24.01
C ASN A 463 31.65 -0.30 23.09
N VAL A 464 30.77 0.69 22.97
CA VAL A 464 30.95 1.92 22.20
C VAL A 464 32.16 2.75 22.67
N GLY A 465 32.38 2.82 23.99
CA GLY A 465 33.42 3.64 24.61
C GLY A 465 33.02 5.11 24.80
N GLU A 466 33.92 5.89 25.41
CA GLU A 466 33.67 7.27 25.81
C GLU A 466 33.52 8.24 24.62
N ASN A 467 32.84 9.37 24.88
CA ASN A 467 32.74 10.53 23.96
C ASN A 467 32.16 10.20 22.57
N LYS A 468 31.12 9.37 22.52
CA LYS A 468 30.37 9.06 21.30
C LYS A 468 28.99 9.72 21.28
N TYR A 469 28.55 10.10 20.10
CA TYR A 469 27.30 10.80 19.84
C TYR A 469 26.58 10.17 18.65
N ALA A 470 25.26 10.25 18.65
CA ALA A 470 24.40 9.78 17.57
C ALA A 470 23.50 10.92 17.06
N LYS A 471 22.87 10.73 15.89
CA LYS A 471 21.82 11.62 15.40
C LYS A 471 20.49 11.37 16.12
N ALA A 472 20.19 10.11 16.42
CA ALA A 472 18.97 9.70 17.11
C ALA A 472 19.23 8.60 18.15
N LYS A 473 18.44 8.64 19.23
CA LYS A 473 18.22 7.53 20.16
C LYS A 473 16.78 7.08 20.03
N VAL A 474 16.57 5.81 19.71
CA VAL A 474 15.26 5.17 19.68
C VAL A 474 15.15 4.25 20.90
N THR A 475 14.16 4.47 21.74
CA THR A 475 13.82 3.56 22.84
C THR A 475 12.67 2.67 22.38
N LEU A 476 12.84 1.36 22.49
CA LEU A 476 11.80 0.38 22.18
C LEU A 476 11.44 -0.40 23.45
N VAL A 477 10.14 -0.51 23.72
CA VAL A 477 9.58 -1.36 24.78
C VAL A 477 8.77 -2.46 24.10
N TYR A 478 9.22 -3.70 24.27
CA TYR A 478 8.53 -4.87 23.73
C TYR A 478 7.41 -5.36 24.66
N ASP A 479 6.53 -6.23 24.14
CA ASP A 479 5.49 -6.88 24.94
C ASP A 479 6.04 -7.55 26.21
N SER A 480 5.22 -7.60 27.25
CA SER A 480 5.45 -8.42 28.44
C SER A 480 4.17 -9.19 28.79
N PRO A 481 4.19 -10.53 28.79
CA PRO A 481 5.31 -11.37 28.35
C PRO A 481 5.62 -11.26 26.85
N LEU A 482 6.83 -11.66 26.43
CA LEU A 482 7.20 -11.79 25.02
C LEU A 482 6.54 -13.00 24.33
N GLY A 483 5.78 -13.83 25.05
CA GLY A 483 5.16 -15.03 24.49
C GLY A 483 6.14 -16.18 24.24
N THR A 484 5.67 -17.16 23.47
CA THR A 484 6.38 -18.39 23.16
C THR A 484 6.57 -18.58 21.66
N TYR A 485 7.57 -19.38 21.30
CA TYR A 485 7.70 -19.98 19.97
C TYR A 485 6.74 -21.16 19.81
N HIS A 486 6.57 -21.65 18.58
CA HIS A 486 5.67 -22.75 18.24
C HIS A 486 6.03 -24.10 18.87
N ASP A 487 7.26 -24.27 19.36
CA ASP A 487 7.70 -25.43 20.13
C ASP A 487 7.39 -25.30 21.65
N GLY A 488 6.79 -24.19 22.05
CA GLY A 488 6.42 -23.87 23.44
C GLY A 488 7.53 -23.24 24.27
N THR A 489 8.72 -22.99 23.71
CA THR A 489 9.80 -22.30 24.42
C THR A 489 9.53 -20.79 24.54
N ASN A 490 9.94 -20.18 25.66
CA ASN A 490 9.76 -18.74 25.87
C ASN A 490 10.73 -17.94 25.01
N ILE A 491 10.25 -16.83 24.43
CA ILE A 491 11.11 -15.82 23.81
C ILE A 491 11.78 -15.01 24.94
N THR A 492 13.11 -14.90 24.92
CA THR A 492 13.87 -14.17 25.95
C THR A 492 14.88 -13.20 25.34
N LEU A 493 15.53 -12.39 26.18
CA LEU A 493 16.62 -11.49 25.75
C LEU A 493 17.75 -12.26 25.03
N ALA A 494 17.99 -13.52 25.38
CA ALA A 494 19.00 -14.35 24.74
C ALA A 494 18.76 -14.48 23.22
N ASP A 495 17.50 -14.57 22.79
CA ASP A 495 17.13 -14.64 21.38
C ASP A 495 17.55 -13.38 20.61
N PHE A 496 17.35 -12.19 21.21
CA PHE A 496 17.78 -10.92 20.61
C PHE A 496 19.31 -10.85 20.51
N MET A 497 20.01 -11.18 21.60
CA MET A 497 21.47 -11.12 21.68
C MET A 497 22.15 -12.11 20.72
N PHE A 498 21.54 -13.29 20.53
CA PHE A 498 21.98 -14.30 19.57
C PHE A 498 21.97 -13.76 18.14
N TRP A 499 20.84 -13.18 17.72
CA TRP A 499 20.67 -12.67 16.36
C TRP A 499 21.64 -11.53 16.03
N PHE A 500 21.90 -10.63 16.99
CA PHE A 500 22.91 -9.58 16.81
C PHE A 500 24.30 -10.17 16.55
N ALA A 501 24.77 -11.11 17.37
CA ALA A 501 26.09 -11.71 17.22
C ALA A 501 26.23 -12.57 15.95
N LEU A 502 25.15 -13.27 15.55
CA LEU A 502 25.13 -14.12 14.36
C LEU A 502 25.51 -13.35 13.08
N GLY A 503 25.05 -12.11 12.92
CA GLY A 503 25.41 -11.31 11.75
C GLY A 503 26.90 -10.97 11.67
N PHE A 504 27.55 -10.69 12.80
CA PHE A 504 29.00 -10.47 12.85
C PHE A 504 29.77 -11.73 12.51
N GLU A 505 29.34 -12.89 13.02
CA GLU A 505 29.98 -14.18 12.77
C GLU A 505 29.91 -14.55 11.28
N ARG A 506 28.75 -14.35 10.63
CA ARG A 506 28.63 -14.61 9.18
C ARG A 506 29.44 -13.65 8.32
N ALA A 507 29.60 -12.40 8.74
CA ALA A 507 30.28 -11.36 7.96
C ALA A 507 31.80 -11.28 8.20
N ASN A 508 32.37 -12.08 9.11
CA ASN A 508 33.79 -12.03 9.45
C ASN A 508 34.53 -13.31 9.03
N SER A 509 35.57 -13.15 8.20
CA SER A 509 36.37 -14.26 7.66
C SER A 509 37.12 -15.11 8.70
N SER A 510 37.24 -14.63 9.95
CA SER A 510 37.79 -15.41 11.06
C SER A 510 36.78 -16.37 11.68
N SER A 511 35.49 -16.30 11.33
CA SER A 511 34.47 -17.21 11.83
C SER A 511 34.43 -18.52 11.05
N LYS A 512 34.11 -19.62 11.73
CA LYS A 512 33.84 -20.93 11.10
C LYS A 512 32.55 -20.95 10.28
N ILE A 513 31.69 -19.95 10.44
CA ILE A 513 30.44 -19.82 9.69
C ILE A 513 30.45 -18.58 8.78
N PHE A 514 31.63 -18.13 8.38
CA PHE A 514 31.79 -17.03 7.43
C PHE A 514 31.08 -17.34 6.10
N ASP A 515 30.27 -16.40 5.65
CA ASP A 515 29.54 -16.42 4.39
C ASP A 515 29.76 -15.09 3.67
N GLU A 516 30.58 -15.11 2.62
CA GLU A 516 30.94 -13.92 1.85
C GLU A 516 29.72 -13.16 1.32
N SER A 517 28.64 -13.88 0.98
CA SER A 517 27.40 -13.28 0.49
C SER A 517 26.69 -12.39 1.52
N SER A 518 27.01 -12.55 2.81
CA SER A 518 26.42 -11.75 3.90
C SER A 518 27.11 -10.39 4.10
N VAL A 519 28.34 -10.23 3.62
CA VAL A 519 29.19 -9.07 3.91
C VAL A 519 28.59 -7.75 3.40
N PRO A 520 28.10 -7.63 2.15
CA PRO A 520 27.57 -6.36 1.65
C PRO A 520 26.35 -5.87 2.46
N GLY A 521 25.40 -6.77 2.74
CA GLY A 521 24.22 -6.46 3.53
C GLY A 521 24.54 -6.10 4.98
N PHE A 522 25.51 -6.78 5.58
CA PHE A 522 26.01 -6.47 6.92
C PHE A 522 26.62 -5.06 6.99
N ILE A 523 27.52 -4.72 6.05
CA ILE A 523 28.16 -3.38 6.02
C ILE A 523 27.10 -2.28 5.86
N ALA A 524 26.14 -2.46 4.95
CA ALA A 524 25.07 -1.49 4.74
C ALA A 524 24.20 -1.30 6.00
N THR A 525 23.88 -2.40 6.69
CA THR A 525 23.07 -2.38 7.92
C THR A 525 23.79 -1.71 9.08
N MET A 526 25.09 -1.97 9.22
CA MET A 526 25.92 -1.48 10.33
C MET A 526 26.42 -0.05 10.14
N LYS A 527 26.53 0.44 8.90
CA LYS A 527 27.01 1.81 8.60
C LYS A 527 26.33 2.92 9.44
N PRO A 528 25.00 2.95 9.60
CA PRO A 528 24.35 3.95 10.44
C PRO A 528 24.23 3.55 11.92
N PHE A 529 24.64 2.35 12.33
CA PHE A 529 24.50 1.88 13.70
C PHE A 529 25.68 2.34 14.57
N ILE A 530 25.39 2.86 15.76
CA ILE A 530 26.43 3.29 16.72
C ILE A 530 26.51 2.32 17.90
N GLY A 531 25.37 1.94 18.47
CA GLY A 531 25.30 0.96 19.55
C GLY A 531 23.87 0.78 20.07
N PHE A 532 23.66 -0.20 20.94
CA PHE A 532 22.43 -0.33 21.71
C PHE A 532 22.72 -0.59 23.18
N LYS A 533 21.76 -0.28 24.06
CA LYS A 533 21.82 -0.57 25.49
C LYS A 533 20.53 -1.24 25.93
N VAL A 534 20.65 -2.44 26.50
CA VAL A 534 19.52 -3.11 27.16
C VAL A 534 19.31 -2.46 28.52
N ILE A 535 18.18 -1.80 28.70
CA ILE A 535 17.82 -1.10 29.93
C ILE A 535 17.16 -2.04 30.92
N ARG A 536 16.29 -2.93 30.41
CA ARG A 536 15.56 -3.94 31.19
C ARG A 536 15.36 -5.20 30.35
N ASN A 537 15.29 -6.34 31.03
CA ASN A 537 15.04 -7.65 30.43
C ASN A 537 13.55 -8.04 30.43
N ASN A 538 12.70 -7.43 31.26
CA ASN A 538 11.26 -7.68 31.28
C ASN A 538 10.45 -6.44 31.74
N PRO A 539 9.61 -5.82 30.88
CA PRO A 539 9.64 -5.97 29.42
C PRO A 539 11.05 -5.72 28.90
N VAL A 540 11.44 -6.40 27.81
CA VAL A 540 12.69 -6.04 27.12
C VAL A 540 12.58 -4.59 26.69
N THR A 541 13.47 -3.76 27.20
CA THR A 541 13.56 -2.33 26.87
C THR A 541 14.97 -2.04 26.40
N VAL A 542 15.09 -1.50 25.19
CA VAL A 542 16.39 -1.21 24.56
C VAL A 542 16.43 0.23 24.07
N GLU A 543 17.54 0.90 24.34
CA GLU A 543 17.90 2.16 23.69
C GLU A 543 18.85 1.86 22.52
N ILE A 544 18.56 2.38 21.34
CA ILE A 544 19.31 2.13 20.10
C ILE A 544 19.78 3.48 19.55
N TYR A 545 21.08 3.58 19.27
CA TYR A 545 21.74 4.81 18.86
C TYR A 545 22.16 4.71 17.41
N VAL A 546 21.66 5.62 16.57
CA VAL A 546 21.83 5.56 15.11
C VAL A 546 22.13 6.92 14.49
N ASN A 547 22.84 6.87 13.35
CA ASN A 547 23.13 7.97 12.45
C ASN A 547 22.30 7.88 11.15
N MET A 548 21.12 7.28 11.22
CA MET A 548 20.11 7.34 10.15
C MET A 548 18.97 8.28 10.54
N THR A 549 18.22 8.72 9.54
CA THR A 549 17.13 9.69 9.67
C THR A 549 15.94 9.22 8.85
N HIS A 550 14.74 9.57 9.27
CA HIS A 550 13.52 9.37 8.48
C HIS A 550 12.45 10.36 8.94
N ILE A 551 11.64 10.87 8.00
CA ILE A 551 10.61 11.86 8.33
C ILE A 551 9.45 11.26 9.14
N GLU A 552 9.06 10.01 8.83
CA GLU A 552 8.10 9.24 9.61
C GLU A 552 8.76 8.57 10.84
N PRO A 553 8.32 8.88 12.07
CA PRO A 553 8.89 8.34 13.31
C PRO A 553 8.84 6.81 13.40
N THR A 554 7.73 6.20 12.98
CA THR A 554 7.55 4.73 13.04
C THR A 554 8.54 4.00 12.13
N ARG A 555 8.93 4.60 11.00
CA ARG A 555 9.95 4.05 10.09
C ARG A 555 11.35 4.16 10.69
N LEU A 556 11.69 5.28 11.34
CA LEU A 556 12.95 5.38 12.09
C LEU A 556 13.00 4.36 13.23
N ALA A 557 11.88 4.17 13.94
CA ALA A 557 11.80 3.19 15.02
C ALA A 557 11.96 1.74 14.54
N ASP A 558 11.30 1.39 13.43
CA ASP A 558 11.44 0.07 12.80
C ASP A 558 12.87 -0.18 12.29
N TRP A 559 13.46 0.77 11.56
CA TRP A 559 14.84 0.64 11.11
C TRP A 559 15.82 0.48 12.27
N ALA A 560 15.64 1.23 13.36
CA ALA A 560 16.43 1.05 14.57
C ALA A 560 16.23 -0.36 15.17
N ALA A 561 14.99 -0.84 15.29
CA ALA A 561 14.67 -2.19 15.75
C ALA A 561 15.40 -3.26 14.92
N GLN A 562 15.41 -3.12 13.59
CA GLN A 562 16.13 -4.02 12.69
C GLN A 562 17.64 -4.05 12.95
N ARG A 563 18.25 -2.98 13.48
CA ARG A 563 19.69 -2.96 13.79
C ARG A 563 20.02 -3.60 15.13
N PHE A 564 19.07 -3.65 16.07
CA PHE A 564 19.29 -4.29 17.37
C PHE A 564 19.60 -5.79 17.22
N THR A 565 18.93 -6.49 16.32
CA THR A 565 19.10 -7.94 16.11
C THR A 565 19.50 -8.29 14.67
N LEU A 566 19.75 -7.29 13.82
CA LEU A 566 19.97 -7.46 12.37
C LEU A 566 18.77 -8.12 11.64
N SER A 567 17.62 -8.22 12.31
CA SER A 567 16.40 -8.89 11.86
C SER A 567 15.11 -8.30 12.44
N GLY A 568 15.20 -7.45 13.47
CA GLY A 568 14.07 -6.83 14.19
C GLY A 568 13.70 -7.57 15.47
N PHE A 569 12.50 -8.16 15.51
CA PHE A 569 12.11 -9.07 16.59
C PHE A 569 12.68 -10.48 16.29
N PRO A 570 13.09 -11.27 17.29
CA PRO A 570 13.58 -12.62 17.07
C PRO A 570 12.42 -13.53 16.63
N TYR A 571 12.13 -13.54 15.33
CA TYR A 571 11.02 -14.29 14.75
C TYR A 571 11.30 -15.79 14.63
N PHE A 572 12.56 -16.19 14.88
CA PHE A 572 13.03 -17.57 14.85
C PHE A 572 13.96 -17.80 16.04
N PRO A 573 13.81 -18.94 16.76
CA PRO A 573 14.55 -19.21 17.99
C PRO A 573 16.04 -19.44 17.76
N TRP A 574 16.84 -19.08 18.77
CA TRP A 574 18.28 -19.32 18.73
C TRP A 574 18.64 -20.81 18.72
N HIS A 575 17.84 -21.67 19.37
CA HIS A 575 18.18 -23.09 19.52
C HIS A 575 18.04 -23.89 18.21
N ASP A 576 17.10 -23.52 17.33
CA ASP A 576 17.04 -24.07 15.97
C ASP A 576 18.26 -23.66 15.14
N LEU A 577 18.65 -22.38 15.21
CA LEU A 577 19.82 -21.87 14.51
C LEU A 577 21.13 -22.46 15.07
N ALA A 578 21.22 -22.71 16.37
CA ALA A 578 22.38 -23.34 16.99
C ALA A 578 22.68 -24.74 16.41
N VAL A 579 21.63 -25.53 16.13
CA VAL A 579 21.75 -26.84 15.48
C VAL A 579 22.29 -26.70 14.04
N ALA A 580 21.74 -25.76 13.27
CA ALA A 580 22.21 -25.48 11.91
C ALA A 580 23.66 -24.95 11.90
N ILE A 581 24.05 -24.15 12.90
CA ILE A 581 25.42 -23.65 13.07
C ILE A 581 26.39 -24.81 13.28
N LEU A 582 26.08 -25.76 14.17
CA LEU A 582 26.94 -26.93 14.37
C LEU A 582 27.11 -27.74 13.08
N ALA A 583 26.01 -27.97 12.34
CA ALA A 583 26.05 -28.66 11.05
C ALA A 583 26.89 -27.91 10.01
N ARG A 584 26.77 -26.58 9.97
CA ARG A 584 27.56 -25.70 9.10
C ARG A 584 29.04 -25.71 9.45
N GLN A 585 29.40 -25.67 10.73
CA GLN A 585 30.79 -25.71 11.19
C GLN A 585 31.51 -27.00 10.77
N ASP A 586 30.78 -28.10 10.69
CA ASP A 586 31.27 -29.39 10.19
C ASP A 586 31.16 -29.55 8.66
N GLY A 587 30.76 -28.49 7.93
CA GLY A 587 30.65 -28.48 6.47
C GLY A 587 29.51 -29.34 5.92
N LYS A 588 28.50 -29.68 6.74
CA LYS A 588 27.35 -30.52 6.31
C LYS A 588 26.22 -29.72 5.68
N LEU A 589 26.10 -28.44 6.02
CA LEU A 589 25.11 -27.51 5.47
C LEU A 589 25.76 -26.17 5.13
N GLY A 590 25.22 -25.46 4.14
CA GLY A 590 25.54 -24.06 3.83
C GLY A 590 24.32 -23.16 4.06
N PHE A 591 24.51 -21.93 4.53
CA PHE A 591 23.44 -20.96 4.72
C PHE A 591 23.00 -20.32 3.39
N SER A 592 23.94 -19.83 2.58
CA SER A 592 23.63 -19.25 1.26
C SER A 592 23.83 -20.24 0.12
N ALA A 593 23.25 -19.94 -1.05
CA ALA A 593 23.47 -20.74 -2.26
C ALA A 593 24.93 -20.70 -2.72
N LEU A 594 25.59 -19.54 -2.62
CA LEU A 594 27.01 -19.37 -2.95
C LEU A 594 27.88 -20.21 -2.02
N GLU A 595 27.60 -20.16 -0.72
CA GLU A 595 28.34 -20.91 0.29
C GLU A 595 28.13 -22.43 0.15
N ALA A 596 26.89 -22.89 0.02
CA ALA A 596 26.58 -24.32 -0.15
C ALA A 596 27.30 -24.90 -1.39
N LYS A 597 27.32 -24.14 -2.50
CA LYS A 597 28.08 -24.50 -3.71
C LYS A 597 29.59 -24.56 -3.45
N SER A 598 30.15 -23.58 -2.74
CA SER A 598 31.58 -23.52 -2.41
C SER A 598 32.02 -24.71 -1.53
N LEU A 599 31.18 -25.10 -0.58
CA LEU A 599 31.43 -26.22 0.35
C LEU A 599 31.08 -27.60 -0.23
N GLY A 600 30.37 -27.67 -1.36
CA GLY A 600 29.87 -28.92 -1.92
C GLY A 600 28.87 -29.63 -1.00
N CYS A 601 28.03 -28.88 -0.28
CA CYS A 601 27.07 -29.39 0.69
C CYS A 601 25.65 -28.91 0.39
N GLU A 602 24.66 -29.42 1.14
CA GLU A 602 23.26 -29.02 1.00
C GLU A 602 23.05 -27.60 1.55
N ARG A 603 22.24 -26.78 0.86
CA ARG A 603 21.80 -25.50 1.42
C ARG A 603 20.75 -25.76 2.49
N VAL A 604 20.91 -25.18 3.68
CA VAL A 604 19.99 -25.41 4.81
C VAL A 604 18.55 -25.06 4.44
N ASN A 605 17.65 -25.96 4.80
CA ASN A 605 16.21 -25.77 4.73
C ASN A 605 15.62 -26.29 6.04
N PHE A 606 14.76 -25.50 6.69
CA PHE A 606 14.16 -25.84 7.97
C PHE A 606 12.78 -26.51 7.83
N MET A 607 12.19 -26.54 6.64
CA MET A 607 10.87 -27.15 6.41
C MET A 607 10.96 -28.57 5.85
N TYR A 608 11.90 -28.85 4.92
CA TYR A 608 11.92 -30.12 4.19
C TYR A 608 13.31 -30.43 3.60
N GLY A 609 13.42 -31.61 2.96
CA GLY A 609 14.61 -32.01 2.20
C GLY A 609 15.68 -32.70 3.05
N PRO A 610 16.87 -32.96 2.46
CA PRO A 610 17.97 -33.67 3.14
C PRO A 610 18.43 -33.03 4.45
N SER A 611 18.22 -31.71 4.58
CA SER A 611 18.50 -30.95 5.80
C SER A 611 17.83 -31.53 7.06
N MET A 612 16.65 -32.16 6.96
CA MET A 612 15.91 -32.66 8.14
C MET A 612 16.67 -33.73 8.92
N ALA A 613 17.28 -34.68 8.21
CA ALA A 613 18.07 -35.73 8.83
C ALA A 613 19.36 -35.17 9.46
N ILE A 614 20.01 -34.22 8.77
CA ILE A 614 21.23 -33.57 9.24
C ILE A 614 20.92 -32.76 10.50
N LEU A 615 19.91 -31.87 10.47
CA LEU A 615 19.51 -31.08 11.62
C LEU A 615 19.15 -31.96 12.82
N ASN A 616 18.44 -33.08 12.61
CA ASN A 616 18.11 -34.00 13.69
C ASN A 616 19.35 -34.69 14.32
N GLU A 617 20.35 -35.06 13.51
CA GLU A 617 21.64 -35.56 14.02
C GLU A 617 22.34 -34.50 14.89
N TYR A 618 22.39 -33.26 14.41
CA TYR A 618 23.04 -32.17 15.13
C TYR A 618 22.26 -31.70 16.35
N LEU A 619 20.94 -31.90 16.39
CA LEU A 619 20.12 -31.70 17.58
C LEU A 619 20.51 -32.70 18.68
N ASP A 620 20.70 -33.97 18.34
CA ASP A 620 21.16 -34.98 19.31
C ASP A 620 22.57 -34.68 19.83
N LYS A 621 23.45 -34.16 18.96
CA LYS A 621 24.78 -33.66 19.37
C LYS A 621 24.67 -32.46 20.30
N ALA A 622 23.81 -31.48 19.99
CA ALA A 622 23.61 -30.29 20.81
C ALA A 622 23.10 -30.63 22.21
N ILE A 623 22.15 -31.57 22.32
CA ILE A 623 21.65 -32.10 23.59
C ILE A 623 22.78 -32.78 24.37
N SER A 624 23.49 -33.72 23.74
CA SER A 624 24.54 -34.52 24.39
C SER A 624 25.71 -33.67 24.88
N ALA A 625 26.09 -32.66 24.10
CA ALA A 625 27.16 -31.72 24.44
C ALA A 625 26.72 -30.60 25.40
N LYS A 626 25.42 -30.52 25.74
CA LYS A 626 24.81 -29.37 26.43
C LYS A 626 25.22 -28.03 25.78
N TYR A 627 25.15 -27.99 24.45
CA TYR A 627 25.76 -26.92 23.66
C TYR A 627 25.07 -25.57 23.89
N VAL A 628 25.83 -24.57 24.33
CA VAL A 628 25.41 -23.17 24.37
C VAL A 628 26.31 -22.38 23.41
N PRO A 629 25.75 -21.67 22.41
CA PRO A 629 26.56 -20.79 21.55
C PRO A 629 27.34 -19.77 22.39
N GLU A 630 28.61 -19.58 22.07
CA GLU A 630 29.53 -18.78 22.91
C GLU A 630 29.06 -17.34 23.12
N TRP A 631 28.31 -16.78 22.16
CA TRP A 631 27.79 -15.42 22.21
C TRP A 631 26.52 -15.25 23.06
N ILE A 632 25.90 -16.33 23.56
CA ILE A 632 24.78 -16.25 24.52
C ILE A 632 25.03 -16.99 25.84
N LYS A 633 26.25 -17.46 26.09
CA LYS A 633 26.59 -18.20 27.32
C LYS A 633 26.32 -17.45 28.62
N ASP A 634 26.32 -16.12 28.58
CA ASP A 634 26.03 -15.27 29.74
C ASP A 634 24.52 -15.07 29.98
N TYR A 635 23.68 -15.48 29.01
CA TYR A 635 22.22 -15.34 29.06
C TYR A 635 21.48 -16.68 29.23
N VAL A 636 22.12 -17.79 28.88
CA VAL A 636 21.51 -19.13 28.86
C VAL A 636 22.42 -20.12 29.56
N THR A 637 21.87 -20.86 30.52
CA THR A 637 22.60 -21.96 31.17
C THR A 637 22.61 -23.23 30.31
N PRO A 638 23.58 -24.13 30.46
CA PRO A 638 23.58 -25.40 29.74
C PRO A 638 22.31 -26.24 29.94
N ASP A 639 21.71 -26.22 31.13
CA ASP A 639 20.48 -26.96 31.40
C ASP A 639 19.25 -26.28 30.76
N GLU A 640 19.20 -24.95 30.70
CA GLU A 640 18.17 -24.23 29.91
C GLU A 640 18.30 -24.56 28.41
N ALA A 641 19.52 -24.57 27.88
CA ALA A 641 19.76 -24.93 26.49
C ALA A 641 19.28 -26.35 26.17
N VAL A 642 19.62 -27.33 27.02
CA VAL A 642 19.12 -28.71 26.88
C VAL A 642 17.59 -28.74 26.93
N ALA A 643 16.95 -28.00 27.83
CA ALA A 643 15.49 -27.96 27.91
C ALA A 643 14.85 -27.42 26.61
N ARG A 644 15.43 -26.36 26.00
CA ARG A 644 14.97 -25.86 24.71
C ARG A 644 15.21 -26.86 23.58
N TYR A 645 16.37 -27.51 23.52
CA TYR A 645 16.62 -28.54 22.51
C TYR A 645 15.69 -29.76 22.65
N GLN A 646 15.31 -30.13 23.88
CA GLN A 646 14.32 -31.20 24.08
C GLN A 646 12.95 -30.79 23.56
N LYS A 647 12.54 -29.53 23.74
CA LYS A 647 11.31 -29.00 23.12
C LYS A 647 11.37 -29.01 21.60
N LEU A 648 12.50 -28.62 21.02
CA LEU A 648 12.73 -28.73 19.58
C LEU A 648 12.68 -30.20 19.11
N LYS A 649 13.21 -31.15 19.90
CA LYS A 649 13.13 -32.58 19.58
C LYS A 649 11.70 -33.10 19.60
N GLU A 650 10.90 -32.69 20.60
CA GLU A 650 9.46 -32.98 20.67
C GLU A 650 8.74 -32.42 19.44
N PHE A 651 9.02 -31.15 19.08
CA PHE A 651 8.46 -30.49 17.90
C PHE A 651 8.82 -31.24 16.61
N TYR A 652 10.09 -31.54 16.38
CA TYR A 652 10.54 -32.33 15.24
C TYR A 652 9.89 -33.72 15.22
N ASN A 653 9.75 -34.39 16.35
CA ASN A 653 9.12 -35.70 16.40
C ASN A 653 7.64 -35.66 15.99
N ASN A 654 6.93 -34.57 16.32
CA ASN A 654 5.52 -34.38 16.00
C ASN A 654 5.29 -33.94 14.55
N TYR A 655 6.10 -33.01 14.04
CA TYR A 655 5.84 -32.34 12.75
C TYR A 655 6.86 -32.65 11.65
N LYS A 656 7.98 -33.31 11.99
CA LYS A 656 9.05 -33.73 11.08
C LYS A 656 9.79 -32.59 10.36
N HIS A 657 9.73 -31.38 10.91
CA HIS A 657 10.49 -30.22 10.44
C HIS A 657 11.04 -29.37 11.59
N PHE A 658 11.92 -28.43 11.25
CA PHE A 658 12.58 -27.48 12.17
C PHE A 658 12.09 -26.03 11.96
N TRP A 659 11.00 -25.82 11.22
CA TRP A 659 10.41 -24.49 11.09
C TRP A 659 9.62 -24.08 12.34
N VAL A 660 10.30 -23.47 13.32
CA VAL A 660 9.72 -22.98 14.57
C VAL A 660 9.59 -21.46 14.52
N GLY A 661 8.36 -20.96 14.41
CA GLY A 661 8.06 -19.53 14.36
C GLY A 661 7.43 -19.00 15.67
N CYS A 662 6.85 -17.81 15.60
CA CYS A 662 6.18 -17.14 16.73
C CYS A 662 4.88 -16.39 16.35
N GLY A 663 4.37 -16.61 15.14
CA GLY A 663 3.15 -15.99 14.62
C GLY A 663 1.85 -16.71 15.02
N PRO A 664 0.69 -16.23 14.53
CA PRO A 664 -0.64 -16.75 14.90
C PRO A 664 -0.96 -18.17 14.41
N TYR A 665 -0.17 -18.71 13.47
CA TYR A 665 -0.28 -20.11 13.00
C TYR A 665 1.09 -20.77 13.00
N TYR A 666 1.16 -22.07 13.20
CA TYR A 666 2.38 -22.86 13.05
C TYR A 666 2.29 -23.80 11.85
N LEU A 667 3.43 -24.15 11.26
CA LEU A 667 3.50 -25.16 10.21
C LEU A 667 3.19 -26.53 10.83
N TYR A 668 2.12 -27.17 10.39
CA TYR A 668 1.68 -28.48 10.87
C TYR A 668 2.25 -29.61 10.02
N SER A 669 2.25 -29.43 8.70
CA SER A 669 2.83 -30.39 7.76
C SER A 669 3.20 -29.73 6.44
N VAL A 670 4.20 -30.29 5.76
CA VAL A 670 4.64 -29.84 4.43
C VAL A 670 4.90 -31.04 3.52
N ASP A 671 4.41 -30.94 2.29
CA ASP A 671 4.67 -31.89 1.21
C ASP A 671 5.26 -31.13 0.00
N PRO A 672 6.60 -31.09 -0.15
CA PRO A 672 7.23 -30.38 -1.26
C PRO A 672 6.99 -31.05 -2.62
N VAL A 673 6.64 -32.35 -2.65
CA VAL A 673 6.36 -33.09 -3.90
C VAL A 673 4.93 -32.82 -4.35
N GLY A 674 3.95 -32.97 -3.44
CA GLY A 674 2.56 -32.63 -3.67
C GLY A 674 2.28 -31.13 -3.75
N LYS A 675 3.26 -30.29 -3.37
CA LYS A 675 3.16 -28.83 -3.31
C LYS A 675 2.01 -28.39 -2.40
N VAL A 676 2.04 -28.89 -1.17
CA VAL A 676 1.04 -28.60 -0.13
C VAL A 676 1.75 -28.17 1.17
N ALA A 677 1.21 -27.15 1.83
CA ALA A 677 1.59 -26.77 3.19
C ALA A 677 0.35 -26.56 4.04
N VAL A 678 0.32 -27.12 5.25
CA VAL A 678 -0.80 -27.00 6.19
C VAL A 678 -0.34 -26.23 7.41
N LEU A 679 -1.04 -25.14 7.71
CA LEU A 679 -0.84 -24.36 8.93
C LEU A 679 -2.01 -24.58 9.88
N LYS A 680 -1.74 -24.61 11.18
CA LYS A 680 -2.77 -24.68 12.23
C LYS A 680 -2.64 -23.51 13.19
N ALA A 681 -3.76 -23.09 13.77
CA ALA A 681 -3.78 -21.98 14.69
C ALA A 681 -2.93 -22.27 15.94
N PHE A 682 -2.08 -21.31 16.31
CA PHE A 682 -1.30 -21.36 17.53
C PHE A 682 -2.10 -20.68 18.66
N ARG A 683 -2.73 -21.48 19.52
CA ARG A 683 -3.67 -20.97 20.54
C ARG A 683 -2.97 -20.38 21.77
N GLU A 684 -1.67 -20.57 21.89
CA GLU A 684 -0.78 -19.96 22.88
C GLU A 684 -0.26 -18.57 22.43
N TYR A 685 -0.66 -18.11 21.23
CA TYR A 685 -0.28 -16.80 20.71
C TYR A 685 -0.70 -15.64 21.64
N VAL A 686 0.12 -14.60 21.70
CA VAL A 686 -0.02 -13.49 22.66
C VAL A 686 -1.26 -12.61 22.44
N TYR A 687 -1.83 -12.62 21.23
CA TYR A 687 -2.99 -11.79 20.91
C TYR A 687 -4.25 -12.60 20.64
N LYS A 688 -5.38 -11.97 20.95
CA LYS A 688 -6.70 -12.39 20.50
C LYS A 688 -6.86 -12.14 19.00
N ALA A 689 -7.65 -12.99 18.35
CA ALA A 689 -7.86 -12.93 16.91
C ALA A 689 -8.48 -11.59 16.44
N ASP A 690 -9.26 -10.91 17.29
CA ASP A 690 -9.91 -9.64 17.02
C ASP A 690 -9.01 -8.40 17.18
N LYS A 691 -7.76 -8.55 17.64
CA LYS A 691 -6.80 -7.42 17.82
C LYS A 691 -6.70 -6.53 16.58
N PHE A 692 -6.81 -7.14 15.39
CA PHE A 692 -6.59 -6.47 14.11
C PHE A 692 -7.89 -6.21 13.32
N ASP A 693 -9.07 -6.38 13.92
CA ASP A 693 -10.36 -6.22 13.24
C ASP A 693 -10.59 -4.80 12.70
N TRP A 694 -9.95 -3.80 13.29
CA TRP A 694 -9.98 -2.43 12.76
C TRP A 694 -9.41 -2.33 11.35
N LEU A 695 -8.54 -3.25 10.92
CA LEU A 695 -8.05 -3.33 9.55
C LEU A 695 -9.12 -3.77 8.56
N LEU A 696 -10.22 -4.39 8.98
CA LEU A 696 -11.28 -4.76 8.03
C LEU A 696 -12.12 -3.57 7.58
N LYS A 697 -12.03 -2.44 8.28
CA LYS A 697 -12.73 -1.21 7.95
C LYS A 697 -11.79 -0.29 7.20
N ILE A 698 -11.89 -0.28 5.87
CA ILE A 698 -11.15 0.67 5.04
C ILE A 698 -11.89 2.02 5.09
N SER A 699 -11.20 3.06 5.53
CA SER A 699 -11.70 4.44 5.45
C SER A 699 -11.06 5.13 4.26
N THR A 700 -11.46 4.79 3.04
CA THR A 700 -10.96 5.47 1.83
C THR A 700 -11.68 6.80 1.67
N PRO A 701 -10.96 7.92 1.46
CA PRO A 701 -11.62 9.19 1.18
C PRO A 701 -12.32 9.16 -0.19
N GLU A 702 -13.49 9.76 -0.26
CA GLU A 702 -14.28 10.00 -1.47
C GLU A 702 -14.40 11.51 -1.62
N ALA A 703 -14.06 12.06 -2.79
CA ALA A 703 -14.14 13.50 -3.02
C ALA A 703 -15.22 13.83 -4.05
N SER A 704 -16.02 14.86 -3.78
CA SER A 704 -17.01 15.39 -4.71
C SER A 704 -16.94 16.91 -4.77
N LEU A 705 -17.36 17.47 -5.91
CA LEU A 705 -17.21 18.88 -6.24
C LEU A 705 -18.58 19.53 -6.44
N LYS A 706 -18.77 20.70 -5.82
CA LYS A 706 -19.85 21.63 -6.15
C LYS A 706 -19.25 22.86 -6.83
N VAL A 707 -19.41 22.90 -8.14
CA VAL A 707 -18.88 23.97 -9.00
C VAL A 707 -19.94 25.05 -9.27
N PRO A 708 -19.54 26.31 -9.51
CA PRO A 708 -20.45 27.33 -10.02
C PRO A 708 -20.91 27.01 -11.45
N GLU A 709 -22.05 27.58 -11.86
CA GLU A 709 -22.58 27.38 -13.23
C GLU A 709 -21.60 27.87 -14.30
N ASN A 710 -20.99 29.03 -14.06
CA ASN A 710 -20.02 29.63 -14.97
C ASN A 710 -18.87 30.27 -14.20
N VAL A 711 -17.68 30.29 -14.81
CA VAL A 711 -16.54 31.09 -14.37
C VAL A 711 -16.26 32.18 -15.38
N VAL A 712 -15.95 33.37 -14.88
CA VAL A 712 -15.65 34.54 -15.73
C VAL A 712 -14.18 34.92 -15.53
N PRO A 713 -13.38 35.03 -16.60
CA PRO A 713 -11.99 35.45 -16.47
C PRO A 713 -11.86 36.80 -15.77
N GLY A 714 -11.01 36.87 -14.74
CA GLY A 714 -10.80 38.08 -13.94
C GLY A 714 -11.81 38.32 -12.81
N ILE A 715 -12.79 37.43 -12.60
CA ILE A 715 -13.69 37.47 -11.44
C ILE A 715 -13.33 36.33 -10.49
N ALA A 716 -13.18 36.62 -9.20
CA ALA A 716 -12.88 35.61 -8.20
C ALA A 716 -14.02 34.56 -8.10
N THR A 717 -13.67 33.30 -7.84
CA THR A 717 -14.61 32.19 -7.78
C THR A 717 -14.26 31.21 -6.68
N ASN A 718 -15.30 30.59 -6.11
CA ASN A 718 -15.19 29.58 -5.07
C ASN A 718 -15.80 28.26 -5.57
N ILE A 719 -15.08 27.15 -5.40
CA ILE A 719 -15.56 25.79 -5.67
C ILE A 719 -15.48 24.98 -4.37
N THR A 720 -16.60 24.42 -3.93
CA THR A 720 -16.65 23.64 -2.69
C THR A 720 -16.31 22.18 -2.99
N VAL A 721 -15.50 21.59 -2.11
CA VAL A 721 -15.10 20.19 -2.15
C VAL A 721 -15.65 19.50 -0.91
N THR A 722 -16.34 18.38 -1.09
CA THR A 722 -16.77 17.52 0.00
C THR A 722 -15.94 16.25 -0.01
N VAL A 723 -15.35 15.91 1.13
CA VAL A 723 -14.59 14.69 1.35
C VAL A 723 -15.32 13.84 2.40
N SER A 724 -15.71 12.63 2.03
CA SER A 724 -16.46 11.69 2.87
C SER A 724 -15.84 10.29 2.86
N SER A 725 -16.31 9.40 3.71
CA SER A 725 -16.06 7.95 3.64
C SER A 725 -17.33 7.24 4.10
N ASN A 726 -17.88 6.37 3.25
CA ASN A 726 -19.13 5.65 3.53
C ASN A 726 -20.30 6.58 3.90
N GLY A 727 -20.40 7.74 3.25
CA GLY A 727 -21.46 8.73 3.47
C GLY A 727 -21.26 9.68 4.66
N GLU A 728 -20.26 9.44 5.52
CA GLU A 728 -19.95 10.31 6.66
C GLU A 728 -18.80 11.28 6.32
N PRO A 729 -18.75 12.49 6.91
CA PRO A 729 -17.64 13.41 6.73
C PRO A 729 -16.29 12.77 7.07
N TYR A 730 -15.32 12.93 6.17
CA TYR A 730 -14.00 12.35 6.39
C TYR A 730 -13.26 13.10 7.50
N PRO A 731 -12.73 12.42 8.54
CA PRO A 731 -12.09 13.11 9.66
C PRO A 731 -10.91 13.95 9.23
N ARG A 732 -10.87 15.21 9.65
CA ARG A 732 -9.78 16.13 9.26
C ARG A 732 -8.42 15.64 9.74
N SER A 733 -8.35 15.03 10.92
CA SER A 733 -7.13 14.43 11.47
C SER A 733 -6.53 13.36 10.56
N ASN A 734 -7.33 12.81 9.65
CA ASN A 734 -6.94 11.75 8.73
C ASN A 734 -6.60 12.27 7.33
N ILE A 735 -6.77 13.57 7.06
CA ILE A 735 -6.41 14.20 5.79
C ILE A 735 -5.01 14.78 5.90
N GLU A 736 -4.16 14.40 4.96
CA GLU A 736 -2.86 15.02 4.77
C GLU A 736 -2.99 16.31 3.96
N LYS A 737 -3.72 16.25 2.84
CA LYS A 737 -3.89 17.38 1.92
C LYS A 737 -5.05 17.16 0.95
N VAL A 738 -5.71 18.24 0.51
CA VAL A 738 -6.66 18.22 -0.61
C VAL A 738 -6.10 19.07 -1.74
N MET A 739 -5.62 18.45 -2.81
CA MET A 739 -5.08 19.14 -3.98
C MET A 739 -6.14 19.28 -5.08
N TYR A 740 -6.02 20.31 -5.90
CA TYR A 740 -6.85 20.48 -7.09
C TYR A 740 -6.01 20.79 -8.32
N LEU A 741 -6.54 20.41 -9.49
CA LEU A 741 -6.04 20.72 -10.81
C LEU A 741 -7.17 21.29 -11.65
N ILE A 742 -6.87 22.25 -12.52
CA ILE A 742 -7.77 22.73 -13.56
C ILE A 742 -7.09 22.49 -14.89
N THR A 743 -7.77 21.77 -15.79
CA THR A 743 -7.24 21.36 -17.09
C THR A 743 -8.13 21.87 -18.23
N ASP A 744 -7.54 22.04 -19.41
CA ASP A 744 -8.28 22.25 -20.65
C ASP A 744 -8.86 20.93 -21.20
N GLN A 745 -9.61 21.00 -22.31
CA GLN A 745 -10.17 19.81 -22.97
C GLN A 745 -9.11 18.84 -23.52
N ALA A 746 -7.88 19.30 -23.76
CA ALA A 746 -6.77 18.45 -24.21
C ALA A 746 -6.02 17.80 -23.03
N GLY A 747 -6.43 18.09 -21.79
CA GLY A 747 -5.82 17.61 -20.55
C GLY A 747 -4.59 18.40 -20.11
N ASN A 748 -4.29 19.53 -20.74
CA ASN A 748 -3.18 20.38 -20.32
C ASN A 748 -3.56 21.11 -19.03
N MET A 749 -2.65 21.10 -18.06
CA MET A 749 -2.85 21.77 -16.77
C MET A 749 -2.79 23.30 -16.94
N LEU A 750 -3.86 23.98 -16.55
CA LEU A 750 -3.98 25.44 -16.53
C LEU A 750 -3.64 26.00 -15.14
N LEU A 751 -4.14 25.36 -14.08
CA LEU A 751 -3.95 25.74 -12.68
C LEU A 751 -3.79 24.50 -11.81
N SER A 752 -3.12 24.67 -10.67
CA SER A 752 -3.08 23.69 -9.59
C SER A 752 -2.94 24.38 -8.24
N GLY A 753 -3.39 23.71 -7.18
CA GLY A 753 -3.27 24.26 -5.84
C GLY A 753 -3.79 23.33 -4.74
N VAL A 754 -4.02 23.91 -3.57
CA VAL A 754 -4.49 23.20 -2.37
C VAL A 754 -5.82 23.82 -1.94
N ALA A 755 -6.84 22.99 -1.76
CA ALA A 755 -8.11 23.43 -1.21
C ALA A 755 -7.92 23.74 0.29
N ARG A 756 -8.52 24.84 0.75
CA ARG A 756 -8.45 25.26 2.15
C ARG A 756 -9.49 24.54 2.98
N GLU A 757 -9.14 24.17 4.19
CA GLU A 757 -10.09 23.65 5.16
C GLU A 757 -11.18 24.69 5.47
N THR A 758 -12.42 24.24 5.66
CA THR A 758 -13.49 25.08 6.20
C THR A 758 -13.64 24.85 7.72
N THR A 759 -14.64 25.45 8.36
CA THR A 759 -14.97 25.16 9.77
C THR A 759 -15.77 23.85 9.93
N THR A 760 -16.32 23.31 8.84
CA THR A 760 -17.11 22.07 8.84
C THR A 760 -16.24 20.88 8.45
N GLU A 761 -16.37 19.77 9.17
CA GLU A 761 -15.66 18.53 8.86
C GLU A 761 -16.07 17.99 7.49
N GLY A 762 -15.11 17.40 6.77
CA GLY A 762 -15.32 16.93 5.40
C GLY A 762 -15.52 18.04 4.35
N LEU A 763 -15.51 19.34 4.68
CA LEU A 763 -15.66 20.42 3.70
C LEU A 763 -14.38 21.24 3.49
N TYR A 764 -14.02 21.41 2.23
CA TYR A 764 -12.87 22.19 1.76
C TYR A 764 -13.29 23.19 0.68
N GLN A 765 -12.49 24.23 0.48
CA GLN A 765 -12.79 25.33 -0.42
C GLN A 765 -11.61 25.61 -1.35
N ILE A 766 -11.85 25.51 -2.65
CA ILE A 766 -10.95 26.06 -3.67
C ILE A 766 -11.37 27.52 -3.88
N SER A 767 -10.44 28.45 -3.70
CA SER A 767 -10.66 29.88 -3.91
C SER A 767 -9.74 30.36 -5.01
N LEU A 768 -10.31 30.61 -6.19
CA LEU A 768 -9.61 31.18 -7.33
C LEU A 768 -9.73 32.70 -7.29
N ASN A 769 -8.60 33.39 -7.21
CA ASN A 769 -8.56 34.85 -7.29
C ASN A 769 -8.65 35.33 -8.75
N GLU A 770 -8.78 36.64 -8.94
CA GLU A 770 -8.92 37.28 -10.26
C GLU A 770 -7.73 36.98 -11.20
N THR A 771 -6.51 36.85 -10.66
CA THR A 771 -5.30 36.51 -11.43
C THR A 771 -5.29 35.04 -11.86
N GLU A 772 -5.89 34.16 -11.07
CA GLU A 772 -6.03 32.75 -11.42
C GLU A 772 -7.13 32.55 -12.46
N THR A 773 -8.30 33.15 -12.26
CA THR A 773 -9.40 33.03 -13.22
C THR A 773 -9.11 33.71 -14.55
N SER A 774 -8.28 34.76 -14.59
CA SER A 774 -7.86 35.40 -15.85
C SER A 774 -6.98 34.51 -16.74
N LYS A 775 -6.38 33.44 -16.20
CA LYS A 775 -5.64 32.43 -16.98
C LYS A 775 -6.56 31.45 -17.70
N LEU A 776 -7.84 31.42 -17.35
CA LEU A 776 -8.83 30.53 -17.95
C LEU A 776 -9.38 31.18 -19.23
N SER A 777 -9.22 30.51 -20.37
CA SER A 777 -9.81 30.97 -21.62
C SER A 777 -11.27 30.55 -21.72
N PRO A 778 -12.15 31.32 -22.40
CA PRO A 778 -13.52 30.91 -22.66
C PRO A 778 -13.59 29.53 -23.32
N GLY A 779 -14.47 28.67 -22.80
CA GLY A 779 -14.54 27.26 -23.18
C GLY A 779 -14.88 26.37 -21.99
N THR A 780 -14.59 25.09 -22.09
CA THR A 780 -14.83 24.12 -21.02
C THR A 780 -13.52 23.75 -20.34
N VAL A 781 -13.51 23.78 -19.01
CA VAL A 781 -12.38 23.32 -18.20
C VAL A 781 -12.84 22.23 -17.23
N THR A 782 -11.94 21.32 -16.89
CA THR A 782 -12.20 20.26 -15.92
C THR A 782 -11.45 20.54 -14.63
N VAL A 783 -12.17 20.55 -13.51
CA VAL A 783 -11.61 20.62 -12.16
C VAL A 783 -11.53 19.22 -11.60
N ILE A 784 -10.33 18.81 -11.19
CA ILE A 784 -10.06 17.51 -10.58
C ILE A 784 -9.53 17.77 -9.16
N VAL A 785 -10.04 17.05 -8.17
CA VAL A 785 -9.56 17.09 -6.80
C VAL A 785 -9.02 15.74 -6.36
N TYR A 786 -7.99 15.78 -5.52
CA TYR A 786 -7.39 14.62 -4.86
C TYR A 786 -7.29 14.89 -3.36
N ALA A 787 -7.97 14.08 -2.56
CA ALA A 787 -7.91 14.06 -1.10
C ALA A 787 -6.96 12.95 -0.64
N PHE A 788 -5.80 13.34 -0.14
CA PHE A 788 -4.77 12.44 0.38
C PHE A 788 -5.00 12.16 1.86
N SER A 789 -4.95 10.90 2.27
CA SER A 789 -5.10 10.49 3.66
C SER A 789 -3.79 9.95 4.24
N ASN A 790 -3.59 10.19 5.54
CA ASN A 790 -2.47 9.61 6.29
C ASN A 790 -2.68 8.14 6.71
N ILE A 791 -3.90 7.60 6.56
CA ILE A 791 -4.22 6.20 6.92
C ILE A 791 -4.49 5.31 5.70
N VAL A 792 -4.77 5.90 4.53
CA VAL A 792 -4.99 5.18 3.27
C VAL A 792 -4.25 5.89 2.14
N ALA A 793 -3.46 5.13 1.38
CA ALA A 793 -2.58 5.59 0.32
C ALA A 793 -3.30 5.88 -1.00
N VAL A 794 -4.44 5.22 -1.25
CA VAL A 794 -5.25 5.54 -2.43
C VAL A 794 -5.95 6.87 -2.16
N PRO A 795 -5.66 7.93 -2.94
CA PRO A 795 -6.31 9.22 -2.74
C PRO A 795 -7.78 9.15 -3.17
N GLY A 796 -8.62 9.89 -2.48
CA GLY A 796 -9.99 10.13 -2.90
C GLY A 796 -9.99 11.12 -4.04
N SER A 797 -10.67 10.84 -5.14
CA SER A 797 -10.71 11.73 -6.29
C SER A 797 -12.12 12.14 -6.64
N GLY A 798 -12.27 13.37 -7.13
CA GLY A 798 -13.52 13.88 -7.68
C GLY A 798 -13.24 14.77 -8.88
N GLU A 799 -14.13 14.79 -9.85
CA GLU A 799 -14.03 15.67 -11.01
C GLU A 799 -15.36 16.36 -11.31
N ALA A 800 -15.27 17.57 -11.85
CA ALA A 800 -16.40 18.34 -12.33
C ALA A 800 -15.98 19.23 -13.49
N THR A 801 -16.90 19.46 -14.41
CA THR A 801 -16.69 20.33 -15.56
C THR A 801 -17.27 21.71 -15.28
N ILE A 802 -16.57 22.77 -15.69
CA ILE A 802 -16.99 24.16 -15.56
C ILE A 802 -16.96 24.83 -16.94
N VAL A 803 -17.99 25.63 -17.23
CA VAL A 803 -18.00 26.49 -18.43
C VAL A 803 -17.39 27.85 -18.07
N VAL A 804 -16.37 28.24 -18.81
CA VAL A 804 -15.75 29.57 -18.74
C VAL A 804 -16.38 30.43 -19.82
N ILE A 805 -17.04 31.52 -19.43
CA ILE A 805 -17.72 32.43 -20.36
C ILE A 805 -16.95 33.74 -20.53
N PRO A 806 -16.99 34.37 -21.72
CA PRO A 806 -16.41 35.69 -21.90
C PRO A 806 -17.05 36.73 -20.95
N PRO A 807 -16.29 37.74 -20.47
CA PRO A 807 -16.84 38.81 -19.64
C PRO A 807 -18.04 39.54 -20.27
N THR A 808 -18.08 39.65 -21.61
CA THR A 808 -19.20 40.26 -22.35
C THR A 808 -20.50 39.45 -22.23
N SER A 809 -20.42 38.12 -22.29
CA SER A 809 -21.56 37.22 -22.08
C SER A 809 -22.07 37.31 -20.65
N TYR A 810 -21.18 37.41 -19.67
CA TYR A 810 -21.55 37.60 -18.27
C TYR A 810 -22.31 38.93 -18.05
N ILE A 811 -21.81 40.03 -18.62
CA ILE A 811 -22.49 41.34 -18.54
C ILE A 811 -23.90 41.25 -19.15
N THR A 812 -24.06 40.54 -20.27
CA THR A 812 -25.38 40.36 -20.90
C THR A 812 -26.31 39.52 -20.02
N LEU A 813 -25.81 38.46 -19.38
CA LEU A 813 -26.57 37.65 -18.43
C LEU A 813 -27.05 38.47 -17.23
N GLU A 814 -26.16 39.26 -16.61
CA GLU A 814 -26.54 40.11 -15.47
C GLU A 814 -27.51 41.23 -15.87
N LEU A 815 -27.33 41.84 -17.04
CA LEU A 815 -28.29 42.83 -17.56
C LEU A 815 -29.68 42.22 -17.76
N ASN A 816 -29.75 41.01 -18.31
CA ASN A 816 -31.01 40.30 -18.47
C ASN A 816 -31.63 39.92 -17.12
N ARG A 817 -30.81 39.51 -16.14
CA ARG A 817 -31.26 39.18 -14.78
C ARG A 817 -31.86 40.42 -14.08
N VAL A 818 -31.15 41.55 -14.13
CA VAL A 818 -31.64 42.83 -13.59
C VAL A 818 -32.92 43.26 -14.29
N ARG A 819 -32.99 43.10 -15.62
CA ARG A 819 -34.20 43.40 -16.38
C ARG A 819 -35.38 42.55 -15.94
N GLN A 820 -35.21 41.23 -15.79
CA GLN A 820 -36.27 40.34 -15.30
C GLN A 820 -36.70 40.68 -13.88
N GLU A 821 -35.76 41.00 -12.98
CA GLU A 821 -36.09 41.42 -11.62
C GLU A 821 -36.85 42.75 -11.61
N MET A 822 -36.47 43.69 -12.47
CA MET A 822 -37.21 44.95 -12.67
C MET A 822 -38.62 44.70 -13.21
N GLU A 823 -38.78 43.84 -14.22
CA GLU A 823 -40.10 43.46 -14.79
C GLU A 823 -40.98 42.78 -13.73
N ALA A 824 -40.41 41.90 -12.89
CA ALA A 824 -41.12 41.26 -11.79
C ALA A 824 -41.55 42.27 -10.70
N ARG A 825 -40.67 43.20 -10.32
CA ARG A 825 -40.99 44.29 -9.37
C ARG A 825 -42.05 45.23 -9.95
N LEU A 826 -41.98 45.55 -11.24
CA LEU A 826 -42.98 46.38 -11.93
C LEU A 826 -44.36 45.70 -11.90
N SER A 827 -44.41 44.41 -12.22
CA SER A 827 -45.63 43.60 -12.16
C SER A 827 -46.22 43.56 -10.75
N ALA A 828 -45.37 43.42 -9.72
CA ALA A 828 -45.79 43.48 -8.33
C ALA A 828 -46.34 44.86 -7.95
N LEU A 829 -45.75 45.94 -8.47
CA LEU A 829 -46.20 47.31 -8.26
C LEU A 829 -47.57 47.57 -8.91
N GLU A 830 -47.78 47.07 -10.13
CA GLU A 830 -49.07 47.14 -10.85
C GLU A 830 -50.17 46.38 -10.11
N ALA A 831 -49.85 45.19 -9.57
CA ALA A 831 -50.77 44.43 -8.73
C ALA A 831 -51.14 45.18 -7.45
N LEU A 832 -50.17 45.83 -6.78
CA LEU A 832 -50.40 46.66 -5.61
C LEU A 832 -51.28 47.87 -5.95
N ASN A 833 -51.04 48.54 -7.08
CA ASN A 833 -51.83 49.67 -7.52
C ASN A 833 -53.30 49.26 -7.79
N THR A 834 -53.49 48.07 -8.35
CA THR A 834 -54.83 47.47 -8.55
C THR A 834 -55.53 47.20 -7.22
N GLN A 835 -54.82 46.66 -6.22
CA GLN A 835 -55.36 46.47 -4.87
C GLN A 835 -55.75 47.79 -4.21
N VAL A 836 -54.91 48.82 -4.31
CA VAL A 836 -55.22 50.17 -3.80
C VAL A 836 -56.46 50.76 -4.48
N SER A 837 -56.61 50.55 -5.79
CA SER A 837 -57.81 50.97 -6.53
C SER A 837 -59.06 50.24 -6.03
N ASN A 838 -58.99 48.92 -5.82
CA ASN A 838 -60.10 48.13 -5.28
C ASN A 838 -60.48 48.59 -3.87
N LEU A 839 -59.50 48.79 -2.98
CA LEU A 839 -59.68 49.33 -1.62
C LEU A 839 -60.31 50.73 -1.65
N SER A 840 -59.92 51.58 -2.60
CA SER A 840 -60.54 52.89 -2.80
C SER A 840 -62.01 52.75 -3.20
N SER A 841 -62.35 51.81 -4.10
CA SER A 841 -63.73 51.55 -4.50
C SER A 841 -64.57 50.99 -3.34
N GLU A 842 -64.01 50.09 -2.55
CA GLU A 842 -64.66 49.50 -1.37
C GLU A 842 -64.90 50.57 -0.32
N LEU A 843 -63.93 51.45 -0.08
CA LEU A 843 -64.07 52.59 0.83
C LEU A 843 -65.16 53.55 0.36
N ASN A 844 -65.27 53.81 -0.94
CA ASN A 844 -66.33 54.65 -1.50
C ASN A 844 -67.71 53.98 -1.40
N SER A 845 -67.80 52.67 -1.61
CA SER A 845 -68.99 51.86 -1.38
C SER A 845 -69.42 51.88 0.10
N LEU A 846 -68.46 51.76 1.02
CA LEU A 846 -68.70 51.82 2.46
C LEU A 846 -69.20 53.20 2.90
N LYS A 847 -68.61 54.29 2.36
CA LYS A 847 -69.10 55.66 2.57
C LYS A 847 -70.53 55.85 2.07
N SER A 848 -70.87 55.29 0.90
CA SER A 848 -72.24 55.32 0.37
C SER A 848 -73.21 54.58 1.30
N THR A 849 -72.84 53.38 1.74
CA THR A 849 -73.63 52.56 2.67
C THR A 849 -73.82 53.26 4.02
N LEU A 850 -72.77 53.90 4.55
CA LEU A 850 -72.83 54.69 5.78
C LEU A 850 -73.78 55.89 5.63
N ASN A 851 -73.71 56.62 4.51
CA ASN A 851 -74.63 57.73 4.25
C ASN A 851 -76.09 57.26 4.15
N ILE A 852 -76.34 56.09 3.56
CA ILE A 852 -77.68 55.47 3.52
C ILE A 852 -78.15 55.09 4.92
N ALA A 853 -77.28 54.47 5.74
CA ALA A 853 -77.61 54.06 7.11
C ALA A 853 -77.89 55.27 8.02
N VAL A 854 -77.11 56.35 7.91
CA VAL A 854 -77.36 57.61 8.62
C VAL A 854 -78.69 58.23 8.17
N GLY A 855 -79.00 58.22 6.86
CA GLY A 855 -80.28 58.68 6.33
C GLY A 855 -81.49 57.89 6.87
N LEU A 856 -81.38 56.56 6.93
CA LEU A 856 -82.40 55.69 7.50
C LEU A 856 -82.57 55.88 9.01
N GLY A 857 -81.48 56.10 9.74
CA GLY A 857 -81.49 56.40 11.17
C GLY A 857 -82.22 57.72 11.48
N VAL A 858 -81.95 58.78 10.71
CA VAL A 858 -82.66 60.06 10.83
C VAL A 858 -84.15 59.90 10.48
N GLY A 859 -84.48 59.13 9.45
CA GLY A 859 -85.87 58.81 9.08
C GLY A 859 -86.61 58.07 10.20
N ALA A 860 -85.99 57.07 10.81
CA ALA A 860 -86.56 56.31 11.92
C ALA A 860 -86.80 57.18 13.17
N ILE A 861 -85.89 58.11 13.47
CA ILE A 861 -86.05 59.07 14.58
C ILE A 861 -87.22 60.03 14.30
N ILE A 862 -87.36 60.53 13.07
CA ILE A 862 -88.51 61.37 12.67
C ILE A 862 -89.83 60.59 12.81
N ILE A 863 -89.88 59.34 12.34
CA ILE A 863 -91.06 58.47 12.47
C ILE A 863 -91.39 58.21 13.95
N ALA A 864 -90.38 57.96 14.79
CA ALA A 864 -90.57 57.77 16.23
C ALA A 864 -91.10 59.03 16.93
N ILE A 865 -90.61 60.22 16.56
CA ILE A 865 -91.11 61.50 17.07
C ILE A 865 -92.57 61.72 16.62
N VAL A 866 -92.90 61.43 15.36
CA VAL A 866 -94.27 61.53 14.85
C VAL A 866 -95.20 60.56 15.59
N ALA A 867 -94.79 59.31 15.80
CA ALA A 867 -95.56 58.33 16.56
C ALA A 867 -95.78 58.75 18.03
N LEU A 868 -94.79 59.37 18.66
CA LEU A 868 -94.89 59.92 20.03
C LEU A 868 -95.88 61.09 20.11
N VAL A 869 -95.87 61.99 19.11
CA VAL A 869 -96.82 63.11 19.01
C VAL A 869 -98.25 62.62 18.80
N PHE A 870 -98.45 61.55 18.03
CA PHE A 870 -99.77 60.94 17.84
C PHE A 870 -100.27 60.18 19.09
N SER A 871 -99.39 59.58 19.91
CA SER A 871 -99.82 58.87 21.12
C SER A 871 -100.25 59.80 22.26
N ILE A 872 -99.77 61.05 22.28
CA ILE A 872 -100.10 62.04 23.31
C ILE A 872 -101.46 62.71 23.06
N ARG A 873 -102.02 62.63 21.85
CA ARG A 873 -103.31 63.28 21.49
C ARG A 873 -104.59 62.50 21.80
N LYS A 874 -104.51 61.30 22.41
CA LYS A 874 -105.70 60.44 22.65
C LYS A 874 -106.14 60.29 24.13
N LYS A 875 -105.68 61.18 25.01
CA LYS A 875 -106.24 61.35 26.37
C LYS A 875 -106.53 62.83 26.64
N GLN A 876 -107.61 63.33 26.04
CA GLN A 876 -108.52 64.33 26.61
C GLN A 876 -109.92 64.03 26.10
#